data_AF-G0RXB4-F1
#
_entry.id   AF-G0RXB4-F1
#
_cell.length_a   1.000
_cell.length_b   1.000
_cell.length_c   1.000
_cell.angle_alpha   90.00
_cell.angle_beta   90.00
_cell.angle_gamma   90.00
#
_symmetry.space_group_name_H-M   'P 1'
#
loop_
_entity.id
_entity.type
_entity.pdbx_description
1 polymer ?
#
loop_
_entity_poly.entity_id
_entity_poly.type
_entity_poly.pdbx_seq_one_letter_code
_entity_poly.pdbx_strand_id
1 'polypeptide(L)'
;MPMACGMSAGNMYSYSPLQGRRHIRLLRLLPDWNEDAPLRSQLFEYSMCELGDGPHMYEALSYVWGSSERPYTLHIDQQSLPITANLYEVLLRLRNKMIERIIWIDAVCIDQTNMEERGEQIQHMAEIYSKASRVIVWLGEAADESDRALKQIRMSADQEQQKSLLTEEDRQAILSIVQRPWFRRIWVLQEVAAAQHIVMMCGTERIDGYAFCLGLPSLLPYEDIPSHIRSVTYLMRGSIFRPKYKTNSSGGISLDVRPLGGLVDMYHAHEATERHDKVFALLGMSSDNPGASGLSPNYKIPWDELMARLVRFILGEKVLVWSWSHQQAAAIFAKGCVIGIVSSVQMVKDDTRGDRQHVSIQMQDTLGPSWTVPVAVKPIEVGDVFCHLLGATSPMVVRPRGEYFSVIMVQVAPPNNSETESTNSERLVQSGSSSTHDFLLVWDWDHSHEETQHRDYEAWLASRSIQSPQSNNVESEGYISKQTRSWNVALILSDAGSNEESVVSMLEEMKNTCTPISVQVDGRVLMCMSKLALSYGRMGRSWEAEVEFWRVFWMMKSSRQANGDLIRELKSFGSMCKIHGHIATAKKFEKIAGLLGMARQFPIIKDEDFAVVLAEASIRGVEISEKIVTKAEKRFRSAMDNDETPSRRRYAATPLDLLLARAVWNGNLEATYLLLSHKKAQVNEEVLIHAVRSRDSSPLWCIIGRQKDKILIGENIVITAAQKSNELVLQYLLERHEDKVQITEKVLVAAAANRERSVLVYLLGKWKHKFHITETVAIVAAHNEKFPALKALLQEKGDEIEPTMQVVMAAASNREKLVLHNLVQEKGSEIGMTEQEVMAAWKEEHLLATGRGDDVLGGIVGNIHLRR
;
A
#
# COMPACT_ATOMS: atom_id res chain seq x y z
N MET A 1 -19.28 -19.20 68.99
CA MET A 1 -20.64 -19.42 68.48
C MET A 1 -21.44 -18.13 68.67
N PRO A 2 -21.89 -17.51 67.57
CA PRO A 2 -23.17 -16.80 67.55
C PRO A 2 -24.16 -17.54 66.65
N MET A 3 -25.43 -17.38 67.00
CA MET A 3 -26.56 -18.19 66.57
C MET A 3 -26.83 -18.10 65.06
N ALA A 4 -26.98 -19.26 64.44
CA ALA A 4 -27.62 -19.42 63.15
C ALA A 4 -29.10 -19.01 63.27
N CYS A 5 -29.42 -17.83 62.75
CA CYS A 5 -30.80 -17.47 62.46
C CYS A 5 -31.17 -18.22 61.17
N GLY A 6 -32.07 -19.20 61.28
CA GLY A 6 -32.54 -19.99 60.15
C GLY A 6 -33.13 -19.09 59.07
N MET A 7 -32.43 -18.95 57.95
CA MET A 7 -33.01 -18.41 56.73
C MET A 7 -34.03 -19.45 56.24
N SER A 8 -35.31 -19.11 56.32
CA SER A 8 -36.33 -19.77 55.52
C SER A 8 -35.82 -19.87 54.09
N ALA A 9 -35.85 -21.06 53.48
CA ALA A 9 -35.54 -21.24 52.07
C ALA A 9 -36.47 -20.33 51.25
N GLY A 10 -35.97 -19.15 50.89
CA GLY A 10 -36.70 -18.17 50.09
C GLY A 10 -36.97 -18.81 48.75
N ASN A 11 -38.23 -18.79 48.32
CA ASN A 11 -38.65 -19.38 47.07
C ASN A 11 -37.87 -18.70 45.93
N MET A 12 -36.99 -19.44 45.24
CA MET A 12 -36.18 -18.87 44.14
C MET A 12 -37.09 -18.44 43.00
N TYR A 13 -36.72 -17.34 42.34
CA TYR A 13 -37.51 -16.83 41.21
C TYR A 13 -37.50 -17.82 40.03
N SER A 14 -38.69 -18.11 39.48
CA SER A 14 -38.86 -18.95 38.30
C SER A 14 -39.50 -18.15 37.16
N TYR A 15 -38.84 -18.12 36.01
CA TYR A 15 -39.33 -17.40 34.83
C TYR A 15 -40.56 -18.07 34.22
N SER A 16 -41.56 -17.27 33.85
CA SER A 16 -42.68 -17.69 33.02
C SER A 16 -42.33 -17.54 31.53
N PRO A 17 -42.64 -18.51 30.65
CA PRO A 17 -42.40 -18.37 29.21
C PRO A 17 -43.06 -17.12 28.62
N LEU A 18 -42.40 -16.48 27.65
CA LEU A 18 -42.94 -15.32 26.94
C LEU A 18 -44.09 -15.75 25.99
N GLN A 19 -45.11 -14.91 25.88
CA GLN A 19 -46.33 -15.15 25.09
C GLN A 19 -46.12 -14.97 23.57
N GLY A 20 -44.97 -14.47 23.13
CA GLY A 20 -44.59 -14.45 21.72
C GLY A 20 -43.29 -13.73 21.43
N ARG A 21 -42.84 -13.81 20.17
CA ARG A 21 -41.51 -13.34 19.70
C ARG A 21 -41.22 -11.85 19.88
N ARG A 22 -42.23 -11.00 20.06
CA ARG A 22 -42.07 -9.55 20.27
C ARG A 22 -42.48 -9.09 21.67
N HIS A 23 -42.45 -10.01 22.63
CA HIS A 23 -42.64 -9.70 24.04
C HIS A 23 -41.29 -9.70 24.76
N ILE A 24 -41.16 -8.81 25.73
CA ILE A 24 -40.02 -8.71 26.63
C ILE A 24 -40.52 -8.66 28.05
N ARG A 25 -39.66 -8.95 29.02
CA ARG A 25 -39.96 -8.65 30.43
C ARG A 25 -39.40 -7.28 30.80
N LEU A 26 -40.12 -6.53 31.63
CA LEU A 26 -39.67 -5.26 32.19
C LEU A 26 -39.68 -5.35 33.71
N LEU A 27 -38.63 -4.79 34.32
CA LEU A 27 -38.49 -4.70 35.77
C LEU A 27 -39.12 -3.40 36.26
N ARG A 28 -40.16 -3.49 37.08
CA ARG A 28 -40.66 -2.39 37.89
C ARG A 28 -39.89 -2.37 39.21
N LEU A 29 -38.95 -1.43 39.36
CA LEU A 29 -38.22 -1.18 40.60
C LEU A 29 -39.07 -0.32 41.54
N LEU A 30 -39.36 -0.84 42.74
CA LEU A 30 -40.24 -0.17 43.70
C LEU A 30 -39.46 0.87 44.53
N PRO A 31 -40.10 2.01 44.86
CA PRO A 31 -39.47 3.05 45.68
C PRO A 31 -39.37 2.64 47.15
N ASP A 32 -38.37 3.18 47.85
CA ASP A 32 -38.27 3.10 49.30
C ASP A 32 -37.57 4.34 49.86
N TRP A 33 -38.03 4.84 50.99
CA TRP A 33 -37.44 5.99 51.68
C TRP A 33 -36.12 5.63 52.36
N ASN A 34 -35.98 4.39 52.79
CA ASN A 34 -34.77 3.89 53.44
C ASN A 34 -33.81 3.34 52.38
N GLU A 35 -32.63 3.95 52.30
CA GLU A 35 -31.58 3.54 51.37
C GLU A 35 -31.03 2.14 51.71
N ASP A 36 -31.13 1.69 52.97
CA ASP A 36 -30.71 0.35 53.38
C ASP A 36 -31.81 -0.72 53.24
N ALA A 37 -33.03 -0.33 52.81
CA ALA A 37 -34.10 -1.30 52.62
C ALA A 37 -33.76 -2.29 51.49
N PRO A 38 -34.19 -3.56 51.57
CA PRO A 38 -34.00 -4.53 50.49
C PRO A 38 -34.57 -4.04 49.15
N LEU A 39 -33.90 -4.38 48.05
CA LEU A 39 -34.40 -4.07 46.70
C LEU A 39 -35.63 -4.93 46.41
N ARG A 40 -36.78 -4.27 46.20
CA ARG A 40 -38.05 -4.89 45.84
C ARG A 40 -38.48 -4.47 44.44
N SER A 41 -39.04 -5.42 43.71
CA SER A 41 -39.39 -5.23 42.31
C SER A 41 -40.53 -6.15 41.86
N GLN A 42 -41.06 -5.88 40.68
CA GLN A 42 -42.00 -6.74 39.98
C GLN A 42 -41.51 -6.96 38.55
N LEU A 43 -41.67 -8.16 38.02
CA LEU A 43 -41.34 -8.47 36.63
C LEU A 43 -42.63 -8.73 35.87
N PHE A 44 -42.86 -7.99 34.78
CA PHE A 44 -44.08 -8.12 33.99
C PHE A 44 -43.76 -8.17 32.50
N GLU A 45 -44.63 -8.84 31.74
CA GLU A 45 -44.49 -8.96 30.31
C GLU A 45 -44.98 -7.70 29.58
N TYR A 46 -44.26 -7.33 28.53
CA TYR A 46 -44.48 -6.11 27.77
C TYR A 46 -44.40 -6.40 26.27
N SER A 47 -45.42 -5.98 25.52
CA SER A 47 -45.43 -6.07 24.07
C SER A 47 -44.66 -4.90 23.46
N MET A 48 -43.72 -5.21 22.58
CA MET A 48 -42.98 -4.21 21.79
C MET A 48 -43.74 -3.75 20.55
N CYS A 49 -44.98 -4.20 20.33
CA CYS A 49 -45.80 -3.70 19.21
C CYS A 49 -46.05 -2.19 19.33
N GLU A 50 -46.09 -1.48 18.20
CA GLU A 50 -46.23 -0.02 18.17
C GLU A 50 -47.51 0.43 18.89
N LEU A 51 -47.36 1.15 20.00
CA LEU A 51 -48.39 2.05 20.51
C LEU A 51 -48.37 3.31 19.64
N GLY A 52 -49.54 3.84 19.25
CA GLY A 52 -49.62 5.05 18.41
C GLY A 52 -48.72 6.18 18.93
N ASP A 53 -47.95 6.77 18.00
CA ASP A 53 -47.02 7.92 18.14
C ASP A 53 -46.55 8.27 19.56
N GLY A 54 -45.72 7.42 20.18
CA GLY A 54 -44.98 7.72 21.41
C GLY A 54 -43.85 6.72 21.72
N PRO A 55 -42.76 7.12 22.41
CA PRO A 55 -41.74 6.18 22.88
C PRO A 55 -42.31 5.25 23.95
N HIS A 56 -41.77 4.03 24.05
CA HIS A 56 -42.16 3.12 25.12
C HIS A 56 -41.66 3.67 26.47
N MET A 57 -42.50 3.55 27.51
CA MET A 57 -42.26 4.17 28.83
C MET A 57 -41.33 3.35 29.73
N TYR A 58 -40.23 2.83 29.19
CA TYR A 58 -39.18 2.16 29.96
C TYR A 58 -37.80 2.75 29.69
N GLU A 59 -36.89 2.60 30.66
CA GLU A 59 -35.46 2.91 30.54
C GLU A 59 -34.70 1.61 30.25
N ALA A 60 -33.57 1.65 29.54
CA ALA A 60 -32.72 0.47 29.36
C ALA A 60 -31.38 0.67 30.08
N LEU A 61 -30.90 -0.36 30.79
CA LEU A 61 -29.62 -0.31 31.49
C LEU A 61 -28.50 -0.88 30.62
N SER A 62 -27.40 -0.13 30.50
CA SER A 62 -26.15 -0.53 29.87
C SER A 62 -25.06 -0.53 30.95
N TYR A 63 -24.60 -1.72 31.36
CA TYR A 63 -23.66 -1.87 32.47
C TYR A 63 -22.81 -3.12 32.31
N VAL A 64 -21.67 -3.18 32.99
CA VAL A 64 -20.79 -4.37 33.03
C VAL A 64 -21.32 -5.37 34.05
N TRP A 65 -21.50 -6.64 33.71
CA TRP A 65 -22.02 -7.62 34.67
C TRP A 65 -21.08 -7.83 35.88
N GLY A 66 -19.78 -7.66 35.68
CA GLY A 66 -18.75 -7.77 36.71
C GLY A 66 -18.42 -9.23 37.04
N SER A 67 -18.18 -9.51 38.31
CA SER A 67 -17.95 -10.87 38.81
C SER A 67 -19.14 -11.80 38.50
N SER A 68 -18.86 -13.08 38.26
CA SER A 68 -19.89 -14.12 38.14
C SER A 68 -20.57 -14.44 39.47
N GLU A 69 -19.99 -13.99 40.58
CA GLU A 69 -20.57 -14.11 41.92
C GLU A 69 -21.84 -13.27 42.07
N ARG A 70 -22.85 -13.85 42.70
CA ARG A 70 -24.16 -13.22 42.93
C ARG A 70 -24.47 -13.09 44.42
N PRO A 71 -23.74 -12.23 45.16
CA PRO A 71 -23.83 -12.16 46.61
C PRO A 71 -25.09 -11.43 47.12
N TYR A 72 -25.79 -10.68 46.26
CA TYR A 72 -26.96 -9.89 46.64
C TYR A 72 -28.26 -10.51 46.12
N THR A 73 -29.39 -10.14 46.72
CA THR A 73 -30.72 -10.66 46.35
C THR A 73 -31.63 -9.51 45.93
N LEU A 74 -32.23 -9.65 44.75
CA LEU A 74 -33.36 -8.84 44.28
C LEU A 74 -34.66 -9.59 44.61
N HIS A 75 -35.57 -8.95 45.33
CA HIS A 75 -36.88 -9.53 45.60
C HIS A 75 -37.84 -9.18 44.46
N ILE A 76 -38.33 -10.21 43.74
CA ILE A 76 -39.35 -10.07 42.70
C ILE A 76 -40.65 -10.62 43.29
N ASP A 77 -41.60 -9.74 43.59
CA ASP A 77 -42.80 -10.05 44.38
C ASP A 77 -42.46 -10.76 45.71
N GLN A 78 -42.77 -12.05 45.83
CA GLN A 78 -42.47 -12.88 47.02
C GLN A 78 -41.30 -13.87 46.80
N GLN A 79 -40.61 -13.76 45.67
CA GLN A 79 -39.53 -14.64 45.27
C GLN A 79 -38.18 -13.91 45.28
N SER A 80 -37.10 -14.68 45.34
CA SER A 80 -35.73 -14.16 45.42
C SER A 80 -34.92 -14.49 44.16
N LEU A 81 -34.31 -13.48 43.57
CA LEU A 81 -33.39 -13.60 42.43
C LEU A 81 -31.98 -13.16 42.86
N PRO A 82 -30.96 -14.05 42.84
CA PRO A 82 -29.57 -13.68 43.09
C PRO A 82 -29.02 -12.77 41.99
N ILE A 83 -28.36 -11.67 42.36
CA ILE A 83 -27.79 -10.67 41.45
C ILE A 83 -26.33 -10.33 41.82
N THR A 84 -25.58 -9.83 40.84
CA THR A 84 -24.17 -9.43 41.03
C THR A 84 -24.05 -8.13 41.83
N ALA A 85 -22.86 -7.87 42.39
CA ALA A 85 -22.57 -6.64 43.13
C ALA A 85 -22.82 -5.38 42.29
N ASN A 86 -22.33 -5.35 41.04
CA ASN A 86 -22.47 -4.18 40.19
C ASN A 86 -23.95 -3.90 39.81
N LEU A 87 -24.75 -4.97 39.63
CA LEU A 87 -26.20 -4.80 39.40
C LEU A 87 -26.92 -4.30 40.65
N TYR A 88 -26.53 -4.78 41.84
CA TYR A 88 -27.09 -4.30 43.10
C TYR A 88 -26.80 -2.80 43.30
N GLU A 89 -25.54 -2.38 43.10
CA GLU A 89 -25.10 -0.98 43.21
C GLU A 89 -25.92 -0.06 42.31
N VAL A 90 -26.01 -0.37 41.01
CA VAL A 90 -26.76 0.49 40.08
C VAL A 90 -28.26 0.52 40.39
N LEU A 91 -28.88 -0.59 40.77
CA LEU A 91 -30.29 -0.61 41.17
C LEU A 91 -30.53 0.23 42.43
N LEU A 92 -29.61 0.19 43.39
CA LEU A 92 -29.67 1.04 44.57
C LEU A 92 -29.60 2.52 44.21
N ARG A 93 -28.71 2.89 43.28
CA ARG A 93 -28.57 4.27 42.78
C ARG A 93 -29.76 4.74 41.94
N LEU A 94 -30.43 3.83 41.23
CA LEU A 94 -31.60 4.14 40.42
C LEU A 94 -32.89 4.17 41.23
N ARG A 95 -32.97 3.44 42.36
CA ARG A 95 -34.15 3.43 43.23
C ARG A 95 -34.47 4.85 43.72
N ASN A 96 -35.66 5.33 43.40
CA ASN A 96 -36.17 6.60 43.88
C ASN A 96 -36.91 6.42 45.21
N LYS A 97 -37.02 7.50 46.00
CA LYS A 97 -37.68 7.46 47.32
C LYS A 97 -39.21 7.40 47.25
N MET A 98 -39.80 7.82 46.13
CA MET A 98 -41.26 8.01 46.00
C MET A 98 -41.85 7.36 44.73
N ILE A 99 -41.10 7.28 43.64
CA ILE A 99 -41.63 6.91 42.32
C ILE A 99 -41.01 5.59 41.85
N GLU A 100 -41.84 4.67 41.38
CA GLU A 100 -41.35 3.44 40.73
C GLU A 100 -40.66 3.74 39.40
N ARG A 101 -39.71 2.88 39.01
CA ARG A 101 -39.04 2.96 37.70
C ARG A 101 -39.26 1.69 36.91
N ILE A 102 -39.50 1.82 35.61
CA ILE A 102 -39.62 0.70 34.69
C ILE A 102 -38.32 0.62 33.88
N ILE A 103 -37.57 -0.46 34.07
CA ILE A 103 -36.23 -0.63 33.52
C ILE A 103 -36.12 -1.99 32.83
N TRP A 104 -35.52 -2.03 31.65
CA TRP A 104 -35.08 -3.26 31.01
C TRP A 104 -33.62 -3.53 31.37
N ILE A 105 -33.34 -4.74 31.88
CA ILE A 105 -32.01 -5.17 32.30
C ILE A 105 -31.81 -6.60 31.78
N ASP A 106 -30.88 -6.79 30.86
CA ASP A 106 -30.58 -8.07 30.22
C ASP A 106 -30.45 -9.26 31.20
N ALA A 107 -29.71 -9.08 32.29
CA ALA A 107 -29.45 -10.13 33.29
C ALA A 107 -30.68 -10.52 34.12
N VAL A 108 -31.74 -9.71 34.11
CA VAL A 108 -32.97 -9.93 34.90
C VAL A 108 -34.16 -10.23 34.01
N CYS A 109 -34.31 -9.51 32.89
CA CYS A 109 -35.46 -9.58 32.01
C CYS A 109 -35.42 -10.79 31.06
N ILE A 110 -34.23 -11.31 30.77
CA ILE A 110 -34.00 -12.50 29.94
C ILE A 110 -33.74 -13.69 30.87
N ASP A 111 -34.39 -14.81 30.60
CA ASP A 111 -34.01 -16.09 31.21
C ASP A 111 -32.68 -16.57 30.63
N GLN A 112 -31.60 -16.24 31.33
CA GLN A 112 -30.23 -16.58 30.92
C GLN A 112 -29.97 -18.10 30.90
N THR A 113 -30.83 -18.91 31.51
CA THR A 113 -30.72 -20.37 31.51
C THR A 113 -31.38 -21.01 30.30
N ASN A 114 -32.31 -20.31 29.65
CA ASN A 114 -32.97 -20.75 28.44
C ASN A 114 -32.23 -20.23 27.20
N MET A 115 -31.43 -21.09 26.56
CA MET A 115 -30.64 -20.73 25.38
C MET A 115 -31.49 -20.31 24.17
N GLU A 116 -32.70 -20.83 24.02
CA GLU A 116 -33.60 -20.46 22.93
C GLU A 116 -34.15 -19.05 23.16
N GLU A 117 -34.66 -18.77 24.36
CA GLU A 117 -35.11 -17.43 24.75
C GLU A 117 -33.96 -16.42 24.63
N ARG A 118 -32.78 -16.75 25.17
CA ARG A 118 -31.59 -15.89 25.08
C ARG A 118 -31.23 -15.58 23.63
N GLY A 119 -31.21 -16.59 22.75
CA GLY A 119 -30.93 -16.40 21.33
C GLY A 119 -31.93 -15.49 20.63
N GLU A 120 -33.23 -15.65 20.91
CA GLU A 120 -34.29 -14.79 20.37
C GLU A 120 -34.18 -13.36 20.91
N GLN A 121 -34.05 -13.17 22.23
CA GLN A 121 -33.96 -11.84 22.85
C GLN A 121 -32.73 -11.06 22.40
N ILE A 122 -31.59 -11.74 22.18
CA ILE A 122 -30.38 -11.12 21.65
C ILE A 122 -30.60 -10.55 20.25
N GLN A 123 -31.38 -11.23 19.41
CA GLN A 123 -31.76 -10.69 18.08
C GLN A 123 -32.56 -9.40 18.18
N HIS A 124 -33.28 -9.19 19.29
CA HIS A 124 -34.10 -8.01 19.54
C HIS A 124 -33.37 -6.89 20.30
N MET A 125 -32.10 -7.03 20.68
CA MET A 125 -31.41 -6.00 21.47
C MET A 125 -31.44 -4.61 20.82
N ALA A 126 -31.18 -4.50 19.51
CA ALA A 126 -31.25 -3.21 18.83
C ALA A 126 -32.64 -2.58 18.94
N GLU A 127 -33.70 -3.38 18.74
CA GLU A 127 -35.09 -2.94 18.87
C GLU A 127 -35.38 -2.47 20.30
N ILE A 128 -35.01 -3.26 21.31
CA ILE A 128 -35.25 -2.96 22.72
C ILE A 128 -34.59 -1.65 23.15
N TYR A 129 -33.31 -1.46 22.84
CA TYR A 129 -32.61 -0.21 23.19
C TYR A 129 -33.13 0.99 22.39
N SER A 130 -33.51 0.80 21.12
CA SER A 130 -34.07 1.87 20.29
C SER A 130 -35.45 2.35 20.76
N LYS A 131 -36.22 1.48 21.41
CA LYS A 131 -37.56 1.76 21.91
C LYS A 131 -37.58 2.33 23.32
N ALA A 132 -36.48 2.20 24.06
CA ALA A 132 -36.33 2.78 25.38
C ALA A 132 -36.40 4.31 25.34
N SER A 133 -37.02 4.92 26.35
CA SER A 133 -37.07 6.37 26.53
C SER A 133 -35.69 7.00 26.74
N ARG A 134 -34.77 6.25 27.37
CA ARG A 134 -33.35 6.57 27.50
C ARG A 134 -32.56 5.31 27.81
N VAL A 135 -31.27 5.35 27.51
CA VAL A 135 -30.28 4.34 27.89
C VAL A 135 -29.41 4.91 29.01
N ILE A 136 -29.39 4.21 30.14
CA ILE A 136 -28.56 4.56 31.30
C ILE A 136 -27.27 3.77 31.19
N VAL A 137 -26.17 4.46 30.97
CA VAL A 137 -24.82 3.89 30.98
C VAL A 137 -24.27 3.98 32.38
N TRP A 138 -24.04 2.83 33.02
CA TRP A 138 -23.44 2.75 34.35
C TRP A 138 -21.96 2.38 34.27
N LEU A 139 -21.10 3.31 34.68
CA LEU A 139 -19.66 3.14 34.68
C LEU A 139 -19.12 2.56 36.00
N GLY A 140 -19.96 2.35 37.01
CA GLY A 140 -19.57 1.92 38.35
C GLY A 140 -19.60 3.05 39.38
N GLU A 141 -19.28 2.71 40.63
CA GLU A 141 -19.19 3.67 41.73
C GLU A 141 -18.08 4.72 41.54
N ALA A 142 -18.17 5.80 42.33
CA ALA A 142 -17.18 6.87 42.31
C ALA A 142 -15.83 6.35 42.82
N ALA A 143 -14.78 6.49 42.00
CA ALA A 143 -13.41 6.06 42.28
C ALA A 143 -12.44 6.81 41.36
N ASP A 144 -11.17 6.91 41.73
CA ASP A 144 -10.10 7.49 40.91
C ASP A 144 -10.43 8.93 40.42
N GLU A 145 -11.03 9.74 41.31
CA GLU A 145 -11.46 11.11 41.01
C GLU A 145 -12.46 11.23 39.84
N SER A 146 -13.25 10.17 39.60
CA SER A 146 -14.24 10.12 38.50
C SER A 146 -15.26 11.26 38.54
N ASP A 147 -15.66 11.69 39.73
CA ASP A 147 -16.64 12.78 39.89
C ASP A 147 -16.06 14.11 39.40
N ARG A 148 -14.77 14.35 39.67
CA ARG A 148 -14.03 15.52 39.18
C ARG A 148 -13.87 15.45 37.67
N ALA A 149 -13.49 14.29 37.13
CA ALA A 149 -13.31 14.11 35.69
C ALA A 149 -14.62 14.32 34.89
N LEU A 150 -15.75 13.76 35.33
CA LEU A 150 -17.04 13.99 34.66
C LEU A 150 -17.46 15.47 34.70
N LYS A 151 -17.18 16.18 35.81
CA LYS A 151 -17.43 17.63 35.91
C LYS A 151 -16.61 18.41 34.89
N GLN A 152 -15.32 18.11 34.75
CA GLN A 152 -14.45 18.78 33.78
C GLN A 152 -14.90 18.53 32.33
N ILE A 153 -15.26 17.29 31.99
CA ILE A 153 -15.80 16.94 30.66
C ILE A 153 -17.08 17.74 30.39
N ARG A 154 -17.99 17.82 31.36
CA ARG A 154 -19.23 18.59 31.24
C ARG A 154 -18.98 20.09 31.01
N MET A 155 -18.15 20.71 31.85
CA MET A 155 -17.79 22.14 31.73
C MET A 155 -17.14 22.47 30.38
N SER A 156 -16.33 21.55 29.86
CA SER A 156 -15.68 21.71 28.55
C SER A 156 -16.66 21.62 27.38
N ALA A 157 -17.72 20.81 27.51
CA ALA A 157 -18.76 20.70 26.50
C ALA A 157 -19.60 21.98 26.40
N ASP A 158 -19.83 22.67 27.52
CA ASP A 158 -20.64 23.90 27.62
C ASP A 158 -19.87 25.18 27.20
N GLN A 159 -18.61 25.05 26.75
CA GLN A 159 -17.72 26.17 26.35
C GLN A 159 -17.46 27.21 27.46
N GLU A 160 -17.78 26.92 28.72
CA GLU A 160 -17.61 27.84 29.85
C GLU A 160 -16.14 28.02 30.29
N GLN A 161 -15.20 27.25 29.74
CA GLN A 161 -13.76 27.39 30.00
C GLN A 161 -12.92 27.65 28.74
N GLN A 162 -12.19 28.76 28.78
CA GLN A 162 -11.08 29.06 27.88
C GLN A 162 -9.87 28.22 28.28
N LYS A 163 -9.48 27.23 27.45
CA LYS A 163 -8.26 26.38 27.55
C LYS A 163 -7.44 26.58 28.84
N SER A 164 -8.00 26.22 30.00
CA SER A 164 -7.20 26.14 31.21
C SER A 164 -6.29 24.94 31.03
N LEU A 165 -4.99 25.11 31.26
CA LEU A 165 -4.02 24.01 31.27
C LEU A 165 -4.57 22.95 32.23
N LEU A 166 -5.06 21.83 31.68
CA LEU A 166 -5.43 20.67 32.48
C LEU A 166 -4.24 20.31 33.34
N THR A 167 -4.47 20.10 34.63
CA THR A 167 -3.43 19.53 35.47
C THR A 167 -3.18 18.09 35.02
N GLU A 168 -1.98 17.56 35.27
CA GLU A 168 -1.71 16.14 34.99
C GLU A 168 -2.67 15.24 35.78
N GLU A 169 -3.09 15.66 36.98
CA GLU A 169 -4.07 14.95 37.80
C GLU A 169 -5.46 14.91 37.16
N ASP A 170 -5.91 16.00 36.52
CA ASP A 170 -7.17 16.02 35.77
C ASP A 170 -7.08 15.10 34.55
N ARG A 171 -5.93 15.10 33.86
CA ARG A 171 -5.68 14.20 32.72
C ARG A 171 -5.77 12.74 33.15
N GLN A 172 -5.12 12.36 34.26
CA GLN A 172 -5.16 10.99 34.77
C GLN A 172 -6.57 10.57 35.24
N ALA A 173 -7.33 11.48 35.86
CA ALA A 173 -8.71 11.19 36.26
C ALA A 173 -9.62 10.93 35.04
N ILE A 174 -9.48 11.73 33.98
CA ILE A 174 -10.21 11.53 32.71
C ILE A 174 -9.81 10.19 32.06
N LEU A 175 -8.51 9.90 32.01
CA LEU A 175 -7.99 8.64 31.49
C LEU A 175 -8.53 7.43 32.26
N SER A 176 -8.65 7.53 33.59
CA SER A 176 -9.18 6.46 34.45
C SER A 176 -10.66 6.15 34.14
N ILE A 177 -11.48 7.16 33.84
CA ILE A 177 -12.88 6.95 33.40
C ILE A 177 -12.92 6.19 32.08
N VAL A 178 -12.19 6.66 31.07
CA VAL A 178 -12.26 6.06 29.73
C VAL A 178 -11.62 4.66 29.70
N GLN A 179 -10.76 4.32 30.66
CA GLN A 179 -10.22 2.97 30.80
C GLN A 179 -11.17 1.98 31.49
N ARG A 180 -12.33 2.43 32.01
CA ARG A 180 -13.27 1.54 32.69
C ARG A 180 -13.79 0.44 31.75
N PRO A 181 -14.04 -0.79 32.26
CA PRO A 181 -14.33 -1.96 31.41
C PRO A 181 -15.55 -1.80 30.49
N TRP A 182 -16.50 -0.94 30.86
CA TRP A 182 -17.69 -0.68 30.04
C TRP A 182 -17.34 -0.30 28.61
N PHE A 183 -16.36 0.59 28.41
CA PHE A 183 -15.96 1.08 27.08
C PHE A 183 -15.33 0.01 26.19
N ARG A 184 -14.91 -1.12 26.73
CA ARG A 184 -14.22 -2.17 25.98
C ARG A 184 -15.15 -3.27 25.51
N ARG A 185 -16.35 -3.39 26.07
CA ARG A 185 -17.27 -4.49 25.74
C ARG A 185 -17.88 -4.31 24.37
N ILE A 186 -18.04 -5.39 23.60
CA ILE A 186 -18.62 -5.25 22.27
C ILE A 186 -20.13 -4.95 22.30
N TRP A 187 -20.86 -5.47 23.27
CA TRP A 187 -22.31 -5.26 23.38
C TRP A 187 -22.71 -3.80 23.55
N VAL A 188 -21.88 -2.99 24.24
CA VAL A 188 -22.22 -1.57 24.49
C VAL A 188 -22.32 -0.76 23.20
N LEU A 189 -21.66 -1.21 22.12
CA LEU A 189 -21.70 -0.55 20.81
C LEU A 189 -23.12 -0.51 20.26
N GLN A 190 -23.83 -1.63 20.30
CA GLN A 190 -25.22 -1.72 19.84
C GLN A 190 -26.16 -0.94 20.77
N GLU A 191 -25.92 -1.01 22.08
CA GLU A 191 -26.72 -0.35 23.11
C GLU A 191 -26.70 1.17 22.95
N VAL A 192 -25.52 1.76 22.74
CA VAL A 192 -25.39 3.21 22.51
C VAL A 192 -25.69 3.64 21.08
N ALA A 193 -25.48 2.76 20.09
CA ALA A 193 -25.84 3.08 18.72
C ALA A 193 -27.36 3.20 18.54
N ALA A 194 -28.13 2.38 19.26
CA ALA A 194 -29.59 2.32 19.22
C ALA A 194 -30.28 3.40 20.07
N ALA A 195 -29.61 3.92 21.10
CA ALA A 195 -30.21 4.82 22.08
C ALA A 195 -30.76 6.11 21.45
N GLN A 196 -31.97 6.55 21.86
CA GLN A 196 -32.47 7.88 21.50
C GLN A 196 -31.90 9.00 22.39
N HIS A 197 -31.59 8.65 23.65
CA HIS A 197 -31.04 9.54 24.65
C HIS A 197 -30.14 8.73 25.59
N ILE A 198 -28.92 9.18 25.82
CA ILE A 198 -27.91 8.46 26.60
C ILE A 198 -27.57 9.28 27.83
N VAL A 199 -27.71 8.68 29.01
CA VAL A 199 -27.29 9.27 30.28
C VAL A 199 -26.15 8.42 30.85
N MET A 200 -24.96 8.99 30.94
CA MET A 200 -23.81 8.34 31.56
C MET A 200 -23.77 8.66 33.05
N MET A 201 -23.59 7.62 33.86
CA MET A 201 -23.57 7.69 35.32
C MET A 201 -22.31 7.05 35.88
N CYS A 202 -21.68 7.73 36.82
CA CYS A 202 -20.57 7.23 37.63
C CYS A 202 -20.78 7.70 39.07
N GLY A 203 -20.99 6.76 40.00
CA GLY A 203 -21.44 7.10 41.35
C GLY A 203 -22.71 7.98 41.33
N THR A 204 -22.64 9.17 41.92
CA THR A 204 -23.76 10.13 41.92
C THR A 204 -23.76 11.10 40.74
N GLU A 205 -22.64 11.24 40.05
CA GLU A 205 -22.51 12.20 38.95
C GLU A 205 -23.13 11.66 37.65
N ARG A 206 -23.67 12.59 36.86
CA ARG A 206 -24.35 12.29 35.59
C ARG A 206 -23.91 13.28 34.51
N ILE A 207 -23.80 12.78 33.29
CA ILE A 207 -23.54 13.58 32.09
C ILE A 207 -24.35 13.04 30.92
N ASP A 208 -24.83 13.94 30.05
CA ASP A 208 -25.44 13.55 28.78
C ASP A 208 -24.37 12.96 27.85
N GLY A 209 -24.72 11.89 27.12
CA GLY A 209 -23.78 11.20 26.25
C GLY A 209 -23.23 12.07 25.11
N TYR A 210 -24.02 13.01 24.59
CA TYR A 210 -23.56 13.97 23.58
C TYR A 210 -22.62 15.01 24.18
N ALA A 211 -22.93 15.52 25.38
CA ALA A 211 -22.01 16.40 26.12
C ALA A 211 -20.67 15.71 26.41
N PHE A 212 -20.67 14.44 26.81
CA PHE A 212 -19.45 13.65 26.97
C PHE A 212 -18.61 13.59 25.68
N CYS A 213 -19.26 13.35 24.53
CA CYS A 213 -18.60 13.28 23.22
C CYS A 213 -18.02 14.62 22.75
N LEU A 214 -18.55 15.76 23.20
CA LEU A 214 -18.02 17.09 22.87
C LEU A 214 -16.90 17.52 23.84
N GLY A 215 -17.07 17.23 25.13
CA GLY A 215 -16.13 17.63 26.17
C GLY A 215 -14.81 16.86 26.10
N LEU A 216 -14.86 15.55 25.87
CA LEU A 216 -13.67 14.69 25.93
C LEU A 216 -12.57 15.09 24.91
N PRO A 217 -12.86 15.30 23.61
CA PRO A 217 -11.84 15.72 22.64
C PRO A 217 -11.34 17.15 22.84
N SER A 218 -12.07 17.97 23.60
CA SER A 218 -11.65 19.34 23.96
C SER A 218 -10.59 19.34 25.06
N LEU A 219 -10.53 18.25 25.84
CA LEU A 219 -9.65 18.07 26.99
C LEU A 219 -8.42 17.23 26.67
N LEU A 220 -8.58 16.14 25.91
CA LEU A 220 -7.49 15.26 25.55
C LEU A 220 -7.08 15.46 24.08
N PRO A 221 -5.76 15.54 23.78
CA PRO A 221 -5.28 15.42 22.42
C PRO A 221 -5.79 14.13 21.78
N TYR A 222 -6.00 14.15 20.46
CA TYR A 222 -6.50 13.00 19.71
C TYR A 222 -5.68 11.71 19.96
N GLU A 223 -4.36 11.85 20.06
CA GLU A 223 -3.40 10.76 20.28
C GLU A 223 -3.57 10.09 21.65
N ASP A 224 -3.99 10.85 22.67
CA ASP A 224 -4.18 10.36 24.05
C ASP A 224 -5.51 9.61 24.23
N ILE A 225 -6.48 9.78 23.33
CA ILE A 225 -7.77 9.09 23.40
C ILE A 225 -7.63 7.67 22.84
N PRO A 226 -7.87 6.60 23.62
CA PRO A 226 -7.76 5.22 23.14
C PRO A 226 -8.71 4.92 21.97
N SER A 227 -8.30 4.05 21.03
CA SER A 227 -9.06 3.74 19.80
C SER A 227 -10.47 3.17 20.07
N HIS A 228 -10.63 2.33 21.10
CA HIS A 228 -11.94 1.80 21.52
C HIS A 228 -12.89 2.90 22.03
N ILE A 229 -12.35 4.01 22.56
CA ILE A 229 -13.16 5.16 22.99
C ILE A 229 -13.65 5.95 21.79
N ARG A 230 -12.78 6.20 20.82
CA ARG A 230 -13.16 6.85 19.55
C ARG A 230 -14.29 6.09 18.85
N SER A 231 -14.22 4.77 18.90
CA SER A 231 -15.22 3.84 18.40
C SER A 231 -16.61 4.01 19.05
N VAL A 232 -16.64 4.05 20.39
CA VAL A 232 -17.87 4.21 21.17
C VAL A 232 -18.44 5.63 21.03
N THR A 233 -17.60 6.67 21.11
CA THR A 233 -18.04 8.08 20.99
C THR A 233 -18.60 8.40 19.61
N TYR A 234 -18.09 7.78 18.55
CA TYR A 234 -18.68 7.86 17.21
C TYR A 234 -20.13 7.35 17.20
N LEU A 235 -20.38 6.18 17.80
CA LEU A 235 -21.73 5.61 17.86
C LEU A 235 -22.65 6.45 18.74
N MET A 236 -22.18 6.84 19.94
CA MET A 236 -22.93 7.69 20.87
C MET A 236 -23.33 9.03 20.24
N ARG A 237 -22.39 9.75 19.62
CA ARG A 237 -22.65 11.08 19.05
C ARG A 237 -23.64 11.03 17.88
N GLY A 238 -23.57 9.97 17.08
CA GLY A 238 -24.49 9.80 15.95
C GLY A 238 -25.90 9.38 16.35
N SER A 239 -26.11 8.88 17.57
CA SER A 239 -27.36 8.24 18.02
C SER A 239 -28.59 9.16 17.89
N ILE A 240 -28.45 10.43 18.25
CA ILE A 240 -29.53 11.45 18.18
C ILE A 240 -30.00 11.70 16.74
N PHE A 241 -29.14 11.47 15.75
CA PHE A 241 -29.44 11.71 14.33
C PHE A 241 -29.89 10.46 13.58
N ARG A 242 -29.86 9.28 14.20
CA ARG A 242 -30.24 8.03 13.53
C ARG A 242 -31.76 7.83 13.54
N PRO A 243 -32.35 7.29 12.45
CA PRO A 243 -33.70 6.74 12.50
C PRO A 243 -33.80 5.66 13.59
N LYS A 244 -34.95 5.52 14.25
CA LYS A 244 -35.13 4.54 15.34
C LYS A 244 -34.71 3.12 14.93
N TYR A 245 -35.15 2.68 13.75
CA TYR A 245 -34.71 1.45 13.09
C TYR A 245 -35.28 1.37 11.67
N LYS A 246 -34.72 0.51 10.81
CA LYS A 246 -35.33 0.03 9.56
C LYS A 246 -35.77 -1.42 9.72
N THR A 247 -36.95 -1.74 9.18
CA THR A 247 -37.39 -3.13 8.99
C THR A 247 -36.87 -3.65 7.66
N ASN A 248 -36.10 -4.74 7.68
CA ASN A 248 -35.68 -5.40 6.45
C ASN A 248 -36.79 -6.31 5.90
N SER A 249 -36.65 -6.76 4.66
CA SER A 249 -37.65 -7.59 3.95
C SER A 249 -38.01 -8.90 4.66
N SER A 250 -37.13 -9.36 5.55
CA SER A 250 -37.31 -10.54 6.42
C SER A 250 -37.98 -10.23 7.77
N GLY A 251 -38.38 -8.98 8.03
CA GLY A 251 -39.04 -8.56 9.27
C GLY A 251 -38.09 -8.31 10.46
N GLY A 252 -36.78 -8.37 10.23
CA GLY A 252 -35.73 -8.05 11.19
C GLY A 252 -35.43 -6.55 11.25
N ILE A 253 -34.92 -6.10 12.39
CA ILE A 253 -34.66 -4.68 12.70
C ILE A 253 -33.16 -4.40 12.58
N SER A 254 -32.82 -3.34 11.85
CA SER A 254 -31.46 -2.83 11.69
C SER A 254 -31.40 -1.35 12.05
N LEU A 255 -30.30 -0.94 12.70
CA LEU A 255 -29.99 0.46 12.97
C LEU A 255 -29.38 1.18 11.75
N ASP A 256 -29.13 0.47 10.65
CA ASP A 256 -28.60 1.00 9.39
C ASP A 256 -27.34 1.85 9.57
N VAL A 257 -26.42 1.38 10.42
CA VAL A 257 -25.21 2.15 10.77
C VAL A 257 -24.22 2.08 9.62
N ARG A 258 -23.76 0.86 9.27
CA ARG A 258 -22.79 0.57 8.21
C ARG A 258 -22.89 -0.90 7.77
N PRO A 259 -22.31 -1.27 6.62
CA PRO A 259 -22.14 -2.67 6.24
C PRO A 259 -21.39 -3.49 7.30
N LEU A 260 -21.67 -4.79 7.41
CA LEU A 260 -21.11 -5.64 8.47
C LEU A 260 -19.59 -5.69 8.42
N GLY A 261 -18.98 -5.71 7.23
CA GLY A 261 -17.52 -5.69 7.08
C GLY A 261 -16.87 -4.47 7.71
N GLY A 262 -17.43 -3.28 7.46
CA GLY A 262 -16.95 -2.04 8.07
C GLY A 262 -17.13 -2.00 9.60
N LEU A 263 -18.21 -2.59 10.13
CA LEU A 263 -18.40 -2.71 11.58
C LEU A 263 -17.35 -3.63 12.21
N VAL A 264 -17.06 -4.76 11.58
CA VAL A 264 -16.03 -5.69 12.05
C VAL A 264 -14.65 -5.03 12.03
N ASP A 265 -14.29 -4.34 10.94
CA ASP A 265 -13.01 -3.62 10.82
C ASP A 265 -12.79 -2.58 11.93
N MET A 266 -13.87 -1.93 12.38
CA MET A 266 -13.82 -0.91 13.43
C MET A 266 -13.86 -1.49 14.84
N TYR A 267 -14.53 -2.63 15.06
CA TYR A 267 -14.97 -3.02 16.40
C TYR A 267 -14.55 -4.41 16.88
N HIS A 268 -13.97 -5.28 16.05
CA HIS A 268 -13.63 -6.67 16.45
C HIS A 268 -12.64 -6.81 17.64
N ALA A 269 -11.89 -5.76 17.96
CA ALA A 269 -10.99 -5.71 19.12
C ALA A 269 -11.70 -5.45 20.46
N HIS A 270 -13.01 -5.16 20.46
CA HIS A 270 -13.77 -5.07 21.69
C HIS A 270 -13.86 -6.44 22.38
N GLU A 271 -13.84 -6.41 23.70
CA GLU A 271 -13.88 -7.56 24.58
C GLU A 271 -15.26 -8.22 24.56
N ALA A 272 -15.25 -9.54 24.60
CA ALA A 272 -16.45 -10.38 24.60
C ALA A 272 -16.20 -11.59 25.51
N THR A 273 -17.20 -11.94 26.33
CA THR A 273 -17.14 -13.14 27.17
C THR A 273 -17.19 -14.40 26.30
N GLU A 274 -18.14 -14.43 25.37
CA GLU A 274 -18.24 -15.46 24.34
C GLU A 274 -17.71 -14.93 23.02
N ARG A 275 -16.84 -15.69 22.35
CA ARG A 275 -16.19 -15.23 21.10
C ARG A 275 -17.22 -14.89 20.00
N HIS A 276 -18.34 -15.61 19.95
CA HIS A 276 -19.45 -15.38 19.02
C HIS A 276 -20.03 -13.96 19.10
N ASP A 277 -19.99 -13.35 20.28
CA ASP A 277 -20.52 -11.99 20.49
C ASP A 277 -19.75 -10.95 19.67
N LYS A 278 -18.50 -11.25 19.27
CA LYS A 278 -17.73 -10.41 18.35
C LYS A 278 -18.39 -10.20 17.00
N VAL A 279 -19.27 -11.11 16.61
CA VAL A 279 -20.08 -11.03 15.39
C VAL A 279 -21.51 -10.67 15.73
N PHE A 280 -22.13 -11.35 16.70
CA PHE A 280 -23.55 -11.21 16.98
C PHE A 280 -23.95 -9.81 17.49
N ALA A 281 -23.09 -9.14 18.27
CA ALA A 281 -23.34 -7.78 18.74
C ALA A 281 -23.36 -6.74 17.60
N LEU A 282 -22.79 -7.06 16.43
CA LEU A 282 -22.71 -6.14 15.29
C LEU A 282 -23.87 -6.33 14.30
N LEU A 283 -24.59 -7.46 14.36
CA LEU A 283 -25.63 -7.80 13.39
C LEU A 283 -26.79 -6.78 13.38
N GLY A 284 -27.25 -6.36 14.56
CA GLY A 284 -28.33 -5.36 14.68
C GLY A 284 -27.94 -3.96 14.21
N MET A 285 -26.64 -3.68 14.08
CA MET A 285 -26.11 -2.41 13.56
C MET A 285 -25.90 -2.42 12.04
N SER A 286 -25.85 -3.60 11.42
CA SER A 286 -25.48 -3.76 10.02
C SER A 286 -26.56 -3.21 9.08
N SER A 287 -26.17 -2.40 8.09
CA SER A 287 -27.05 -1.97 6.99
C SER A 287 -27.34 -3.07 5.97
N ASP A 288 -26.53 -4.14 5.96
CA ASP A 288 -26.74 -5.31 5.11
C ASP A 288 -27.82 -6.23 5.71
N ASN A 289 -28.20 -7.28 4.99
CA ASN A 289 -29.09 -8.31 5.53
C ASN A 289 -28.34 -9.62 5.86
N PRO A 290 -27.57 -9.68 6.97
CA PRO A 290 -26.83 -10.88 7.35
C PRO A 290 -27.75 -12.08 7.64
N GLY A 291 -28.97 -11.82 8.11
CA GLY A 291 -29.97 -12.85 8.39
C GLY A 291 -30.34 -13.68 7.15
N ALA A 292 -30.42 -13.04 5.97
CA ALA A 292 -30.68 -13.75 4.70
C ALA A 292 -29.58 -14.74 4.31
N SER A 293 -28.37 -14.57 4.84
CA SER A 293 -27.20 -15.43 4.57
C SER A 293 -26.92 -16.42 5.71
N GLY A 294 -27.87 -16.59 6.65
CA GLY A 294 -27.73 -17.54 7.76
C GLY A 294 -26.76 -17.08 8.86
N LEU A 295 -26.44 -15.77 8.92
CA LEU A 295 -25.75 -15.14 10.04
C LEU A 295 -26.79 -14.63 11.05
N SER A 296 -27.15 -15.48 11.99
CA SER A 296 -28.04 -15.17 13.11
C SER A 296 -27.44 -15.67 14.42
N PRO A 297 -27.73 -15.04 15.58
CA PRO A 297 -27.30 -15.50 16.89
C PRO A 297 -27.63 -16.98 17.14
N ASN A 298 -26.60 -17.81 17.17
CA ASN A 298 -26.68 -19.23 17.48
C ASN A 298 -25.35 -19.70 18.10
N TYR A 299 -25.34 -19.83 19.42
CA TYR A 299 -24.15 -20.23 20.20
C TYR A 299 -23.80 -21.72 20.07
N LYS A 300 -24.62 -22.53 19.39
CA LYS A 300 -24.31 -23.95 19.13
C LYS A 300 -23.36 -24.15 17.95
N ILE A 301 -23.23 -23.15 17.07
CA ILE A 301 -22.35 -23.23 15.89
C ILE A 301 -20.88 -23.11 16.37
N PRO A 302 -19.96 -23.97 15.94
CA PRO A 302 -18.53 -23.80 16.23
C PRO A 302 -17.98 -22.47 15.70
N TRP A 303 -16.99 -21.91 16.40
CA TRP A 303 -16.40 -20.61 16.05
C TRP A 303 -15.81 -20.57 14.63
N ASP A 304 -15.12 -21.64 14.21
CA ASP A 304 -14.51 -21.73 12.89
C ASP A 304 -15.56 -21.72 11.77
N GLU A 305 -16.69 -22.40 11.97
CA GLU A 305 -17.81 -22.35 11.03
C GLU A 305 -18.43 -20.95 10.96
N LEU A 306 -18.64 -20.29 12.11
CA LEU A 306 -19.15 -18.92 12.15
C LEU A 306 -18.21 -17.95 11.43
N MET A 307 -16.90 -18.04 11.68
CA MET A 307 -15.89 -17.21 11.02
C MET A 307 -15.88 -17.43 9.50
N ALA A 308 -15.99 -18.67 9.04
CA ALA A 308 -16.06 -18.97 7.60
C ALA A 308 -17.33 -18.41 6.94
N ARG A 309 -18.48 -18.46 7.62
CA ARG A 309 -19.73 -17.83 7.15
C ARG A 309 -19.60 -16.31 7.07
N LEU A 310 -19.00 -15.69 8.08
CA LEU A 310 -18.73 -14.24 8.10
C LEU A 310 -17.86 -13.82 6.91
N VAL A 311 -16.75 -14.53 6.67
CA VAL A 311 -15.84 -14.21 5.57
C VAL A 311 -16.53 -14.32 4.21
N ARG A 312 -17.31 -15.38 3.96
CA ARG A 312 -18.06 -15.53 2.69
C ARG A 312 -19.14 -14.47 2.52
N PHE A 313 -19.79 -14.07 3.61
CA PHE A 313 -20.77 -12.98 3.56
C PHE A 313 -20.13 -11.65 3.13
N ILE A 314 -18.95 -11.33 3.66
CA ILE A 314 -18.29 -10.04 3.39
C ILE A 314 -17.55 -10.05 2.04
N LEU A 315 -16.77 -11.11 1.76
CA LEU A 315 -15.87 -11.19 0.59
C LEU A 315 -16.48 -11.92 -0.61
N GLY A 316 -17.65 -12.53 -0.45
CA GLY A 316 -18.35 -13.31 -1.47
C GLY A 316 -18.04 -14.81 -1.44
N GLU A 317 -18.88 -15.61 -2.12
CA GLU A 317 -18.80 -17.08 -2.11
C GLU A 317 -17.61 -17.67 -2.89
N LYS A 318 -16.87 -16.85 -3.65
CA LYS A 318 -15.75 -17.32 -4.49
C LYS A 318 -14.44 -17.54 -3.72
N VAL A 319 -14.39 -17.17 -2.44
CA VAL A 319 -13.18 -17.30 -1.61
C VAL A 319 -13.14 -18.66 -0.92
N LEU A 320 -11.95 -19.24 -0.81
CA LEU A 320 -11.70 -20.43 0.00
C LEU A 320 -11.23 -19.99 1.38
N VAL A 321 -11.88 -20.47 2.44
CA VAL A 321 -11.63 -20.02 3.82
C VAL A 321 -11.25 -21.20 4.70
N TRP A 322 -10.12 -21.05 5.39
CA TRP A 322 -9.72 -21.92 6.49
C TRP A 322 -9.72 -21.13 7.79
N SER A 323 -10.35 -21.70 8.82
CA SER A 323 -10.50 -21.13 10.15
C SER A 323 -10.29 -22.24 11.19
N TRP A 324 -10.06 -21.85 12.43
CA TRP A 324 -9.75 -22.79 13.53
C TRP A 324 -10.61 -22.49 14.75
N SER A 325 -11.09 -23.54 15.42
CA SER A 325 -11.98 -23.41 16.58
C SER A 325 -11.32 -22.72 17.78
N HIS A 326 -10.00 -22.78 17.87
CA HIS A 326 -9.21 -22.24 18.98
C HIS A 326 -8.52 -20.89 18.66
N GLN A 327 -8.71 -20.32 17.48
CA GLN A 327 -8.07 -19.07 17.07
C GLN A 327 -9.08 -18.09 16.49
N GLN A 328 -8.91 -16.79 16.74
CA GLN A 328 -9.72 -15.75 16.10
C GLN A 328 -9.06 -15.31 14.79
N ALA A 329 -8.78 -16.28 13.92
CA ALA A 329 -8.10 -16.05 12.66
C ALA A 329 -8.69 -16.86 11.51
N ALA A 330 -8.54 -16.34 10.29
CA ALA A 330 -8.87 -17.03 9.06
C ALA A 330 -7.76 -16.86 8.00
N ALA A 331 -7.39 -17.94 7.34
CA ALA A 331 -6.62 -17.93 6.10
C ALA A 331 -7.58 -17.98 4.92
N ILE A 332 -7.43 -17.05 3.97
CA ILE A 332 -8.37 -16.83 2.87
C ILE A 332 -7.58 -16.89 1.57
N PHE A 333 -7.95 -17.81 0.69
CA PHE A 333 -7.40 -17.89 -0.66
C PHE A 333 -8.43 -17.30 -1.63
N ALA A 334 -8.01 -16.32 -2.40
CA ALA A 334 -8.88 -15.60 -3.31
C ALA A 334 -8.13 -15.18 -4.56
N LYS A 335 -8.86 -15.01 -5.67
CA LYS A 335 -8.33 -14.33 -6.86
C LYS A 335 -8.76 -12.88 -6.83
N GLY A 336 -7.88 -11.96 -7.22
CA GLY A 336 -8.18 -10.53 -7.19
C GLY A 336 -7.30 -9.72 -8.14
N CYS A 337 -7.58 -8.43 -8.23
CA CYS A 337 -6.76 -7.46 -8.95
C CYS A 337 -6.25 -6.38 -8.00
N VAL A 338 -5.09 -5.81 -8.32
CA VAL A 338 -4.48 -4.73 -7.55
C VAL A 338 -4.95 -3.38 -8.08
N ILE A 339 -5.31 -2.48 -7.18
CA ILE A 339 -5.73 -1.11 -7.50
C ILE A 339 -4.51 -0.18 -7.37
N GLY A 340 -3.75 -0.29 -6.28
CA GLY A 340 -2.59 0.55 -6.02
C GLY A 340 -2.01 0.35 -4.62
N ILE A 341 -1.04 1.18 -4.25
CA ILE A 341 -0.37 1.17 -2.95
C ILE A 341 -0.63 2.47 -2.19
N VAL A 342 -0.76 2.40 -0.87
CA VAL A 342 -0.96 3.56 -0.01
C VAL A 342 0.32 4.39 0.02
N SER A 343 0.23 5.64 -0.43
CA SER A 343 1.36 6.58 -0.50
C SER A 343 1.37 7.57 0.66
N SER A 344 0.21 7.88 1.23
CA SER A 344 0.11 8.74 2.42
C SER A 344 -1.19 8.49 3.17
N VAL A 345 -1.14 8.69 4.49
CA VAL A 345 -2.28 8.61 5.40
C VAL A 345 -2.29 9.88 6.24
N GLN A 346 -3.42 10.59 6.25
CA GLN A 346 -3.59 11.84 6.97
C GLN A 346 -4.93 11.84 7.71
N MET A 347 -4.92 12.21 8.99
CA MET A 347 -6.16 12.41 9.73
C MET A 347 -6.92 13.63 9.21
N VAL A 348 -8.25 13.56 9.17
CA VAL A 348 -9.10 14.68 8.70
C VAL A 348 -9.06 15.79 9.76
N LYS A 349 -8.36 16.90 9.47
CA LYS A 349 -8.10 17.99 10.44
C LYS A 349 -9.35 18.75 10.89
N ASP A 350 -10.36 18.85 10.05
CA ASP A 350 -11.60 19.60 10.34
C ASP A 350 -12.74 18.71 10.87
N ASP A 351 -12.53 17.40 11.00
CA ASP A 351 -13.58 16.52 11.49
C ASP A 351 -13.55 16.45 13.02
N THR A 352 -14.47 17.17 13.66
CA THR A 352 -14.74 17.03 15.10
C THR A 352 -15.06 15.59 15.52
N ARG A 353 -15.27 14.64 14.59
CA ARG A 353 -15.55 13.23 14.86
C ARG A 353 -14.29 12.37 15.05
N GLY A 354 -13.14 12.75 14.48
CA GLY A 354 -11.87 12.03 14.66
C GLY A 354 -11.85 10.54 14.23
N ASP A 355 -12.87 10.05 13.53
CA ASP A 355 -13.05 8.64 13.17
C ASP A 355 -12.73 8.37 11.69
N ARG A 356 -12.23 9.38 10.96
CA ARG A 356 -11.95 9.33 9.53
C ARG A 356 -10.51 9.71 9.22
N GLN A 357 -9.97 9.07 8.19
CA GLN A 357 -8.63 9.33 7.65
C GLN A 357 -8.69 9.46 6.13
N HIS A 358 -7.90 10.38 5.59
CA HIS A 358 -7.61 10.51 4.17
C HIS A 358 -6.44 9.59 3.80
N VAL A 359 -6.70 8.66 2.90
CA VAL A 359 -5.71 7.73 2.36
C VAL A 359 -5.49 8.07 0.90
N SER A 360 -4.26 8.45 0.56
CA SER A 360 -3.89 8.66 -0.84
C SER A 360 -3.29 7.38 -1.40
N ILE A 361 -3.80 6.97 -2.56
CA ILE A 361 -3.36 5.75 -3.23
C ILE A 361 -2.55 6.17 -4.45
N GLN A 362 -1.38 5.58 -4.61
CA GLN A 362 -0.65 5.61 -5.87
C GLN A 362 -1.12 4.42 -6.73
N MET A 363 -1.70 4.71 -7.89
CA MET A 363 -2.13 3.70 -8.84
C MET A 363 -1.04 3.54 -9.89
N GLN A 364 -0.24 2.47 -9.78
CA GLN A 364 0.97 2.24 -10.56
C GLN A 364 1.93 3.45 -10.44
N ASP A 365 1.92 4.31 -11.46
CA ASP A 365 2.80 5.47 -11.58
C ASP A 365 2.00 6.79 -11.57
N THR A 366 0.67 6.76 -11.40
CA THR A 366 -0.18 7.97 -11.32
C THR A 366 -0.65 8.22 -9.89
N LEU A 367 -0.76 9.50 -9.51
CA LEU A 367 -1.47 9.87 -8.29
C LEU A 367 -2.93 9.46 -8.44
N GLY A 368 -3.32 8.46 -7.65
CA GLY A 368 -4.69 7.97 -7.60
C GLY A 368 -5.59 8.89 -6.78
N PRO A 369 -6.89 8.58 -6.74
CA PRO A 369 -7.85 9.32 -5.91
C PRO A 369 -7.48 9.20 -4.43
N SER A 370 -7.78 10.25 -3.67
CA SER A 370 -7.76 10.20 -2.20
C SER A 370 -9.10 9.65 -1.71
N TRP A 371 -9.03 8.72 -0.75
CA TRP A 371 -10.18 8.04 -0.16
C TRP A 371 -10.37 8.52 1.27
N THR A 372 -11.60 8.79 1.65
CA THR A 372 -11.93 9.05 3.06
C THR A 372 -12.50 7.78 3.66
N VAL A 373 -11.72 7.14 4.52
CA VAL A 373 -12.05 5.83 5.09
C VAL A 373 -12.19 5.93 6.62
N PRO A 374 -13.00 5.08 7.26
CA PRO A 374 -13.01 5.01 8.71
C PRO A 374 -11.64 4.58 9.26
N VAL A 375 -11.37 4.96 10.50
CA VAL A 375 -10.24 4.40 11.25
C VAL A 375 -10.61 2.97 11.66
N ALA A 376 -9.88 1.99 11.11
CA ALA A 376 -9.98 0.58 11.52
C ALA A 376 -9.18 0.33 12.81
N VAL A 377 -9.46 -0.80 13.46
CA VAL A 377 -8.67 -1.29 14.62
C VAL A 377 -7.18 -1.37 14.27
N LYS A 378 -6.88 -1.90 13.08
CA LYS A 378 -5.52 -1.94 12.53
C LYS A 378 -5.30 -0.68 11.69
N PRO A 379 -4.34 0.19 12.04
CA PRO A 379 -4.12 1.42 11.28
C PRO A 379 -3.63 1.10 9.87
N ILE A 380 -4.10 1.87 8.90
CA ILE A 380 -3.58 1.82 7.53
C ILE A 380 -2.24 2.55 7.52
N GLU A 381 -1.24 1.94 6.87
CA GLU A 381 0.13 2.45 6.80
C GLU A 381 0.56 2.66 5.35
N VAL A 382 1.61 3.47 5.16
CA VAL A 382 2.28 3.60 3.86
C VAL A 382 2.86 2.25 3.46
N GLY A 383 2.61 1.82 2.22
CA GLY A 383 2.98 0.48 1.73
C GLY A 383 1.84 -0.55 1.76
N ASP A 384 0.72 -0.27 2.42
CA ASP A 384 -0.47 -1.12 2.34
C ASP A 384 -1.04 -1.15 0.92
N VAL A 385 -1.57 -2.31 0.51
CA VAL A 385 -2.06 -2.55 -0.85
C VAL A 385 -3.58 -2.46 -0.89
N PHE A 386 -4.09 -1.62 -1.80
CA PHE A 386 -5.50 -1.59 -2.18
C PHE A 386 -5.75 -2.63 -3.28
N CYS A 387 -6.69 -3.54 -3.05
CA CYS A 387 -7.04 -4.58 -4.01
C CYS A 387 -8.55 -4.83 -4.05
N HIS A 388 -8.99 -5.53 -5.09
CA HIS A 388 -10.38 -5.96 -5.25
C HIS A 388 -10.41 -7.46 -5.55
N LEU A 389 -11.05 -8.23 -4.68
CA LEU A 389 -11.22 -9.67 -4.87
C LEU A 389 -12.34 -9.96 -5.88
N LEU A 390 -12.21 -11.04 -6.63
CA LEU A 390 -13.22 -11.48 -7.59
C LEU A 390 -14.48 -11.97 -6.84
N GLY A 391 -15.58 -11.27 -7.04
CA GLY A 391 -16.86 -11.59 -6.40
C GLY A 391 -17.12 -10.81 -5.10
N ALA A 392 -16.16 -10.04 -4.61
CA ALA A 392 -16.39 -9.06 -3.55
C ALA A 392 -17.15 -7.85 -4.11
N THR A 393 -17.96 -7.21 -3.25
CA THR A 393 -18.77 -6.03 -3.59
C THR A 393 -18.02 -4.71 -3.43
N SER A 394 -16.86 -4.72 -2.80
CA SER A 394 -16.08 -3.53 -2.47
C SER A 394 -14.58 -3.84 -2.44
N PRO A 395 -13.72 -2.84 -2.70
CA PRO A 395 -12.28 -2.96 -2.47
C PRO A 395 -11.92 -3.19 -1.01
N MET A 396 -10.70 -3.68 -0.79
CA MET A 396 -10.15 -3.97 0.53
C MET A 396 -8.69 -3.50 0.64
N VAL A 397 -8.20 -3.38 1.89
CA VAL A 397 -6.81 -2.98 2.20
C VAL A 397 -6.09 -4.12 2.89
N VAL A 398 -4.92 -4.48 2.36
CA VAL A 398 -4.12 -5.61 2.83
C VAL A 398 -2.65 -5.23 2.96
N ARG A 399 -1.96 -5.74 3.99
CA ARG A 399 -0.55 -5.45 4.27
C ARG A 399 0.36 -6.60 3.87
N PRO A 400 1.40 -6.41 3.04
CA PRO A 400 2.33 -7.48 2.68
C PRO A 400 3.12 -8.00 3.89
N ARG A 401 3.27 -9.32 3.99
CA ARG A 401 4.01 -10.04 5.06
C ARG A 401 4.91 -11.15 4.48
N GLY A 402 5.76 -10.81 3.52
CA GLY A 402 6.72 -11.72 2.88
C GLY A 402 6.12 -12.81 1.98
N GLU A 403 5.13 -13.55 2.46
CA GLU A 403 4.49 -14.71 1.79
C GLU A 403 2.97 -14.63 1.73
N TYR A 404 2.37 -13.73 2.47
CA TYR A 404 0.92 -13.54 2.52
C TYR A 404 0.63 -12.06 2.74
N PHE A 405 -0.66 -11.72 2.75
CA PHE A 405 -1.10 -10.39 3.13
C PHE A 405 -1.94 -10.44 4.39
N SER A 406 -1.65 -9.60 5.37
CA SER A 406 -2.54 -9.40 6.52
C SER A 406 -3.73 -8.54 6.10
N VAL A 407 -4.94 -8.94 6.47
CA VAL A 407 -6.13 -8.12 6.23
C VAL A 407 -6.13 -6.95 7.22
N ILE A 408 -6.18 -5.73 6.69
CA ILE A 408 -6.27 -4.48 7.47
C ILE A 408 -7.70 -3.97 7.48
N MET A 409 -8.35 -3.96 6.31
CA MET A 409 -9.74 -3.55 6.15
C MET A 409 -10.39 -4.41 5.07
N VAL A 410 -11.53 -5.04 5.37
CA VAL A 410 -12.24 -5.92 4.42
C VAL A 410 -13.14 -5.16 3.46
N GLN A 411 -13.54 -3.93 3.81
CA GLN A 411 -14.45 -3.16 2.98
C GLN A 411 -14.13 -1.67 2.99
N VAL A 412 -13.84 -1.12 1.81
CA VAL A 412 -13.63 0.31 1.61
C VAL A 412 -14.69 0.88 0.67
N ALA A 413 -15.44 1.87 1.15
CA ALA A 413 -16.41 2.58 0.33
C ALA A 413 -15.70 3.52 -0.67
N PRO A 414 -16.08 3.53 -1.96
CA PRO A 414 -15.56 4.49 -2.93
C PRO A 414 -15.84 5.94 -2.50
N PRO A 415 -15.03 6.92 -2.91
CA PRO A 415 -15.30 8.33 -2.61
C PRO A 415 -16.63 8.78 -3.24
N ASN A 416 -17.53 9.31 -2.41
CA ASN A 416 -18.83 9.87 -2.80
C ASN A 416 -18.66 11.17 -3.60
N ASN A 417 -18.27 11.08 -4.86
CA ASN A 417 -18.40 12.18 -5.82
C ASN A 417 -19.53 11.84 -6.81
N SER A 418 -20.73 12.34 -6.53
CA SER A 418 -21.92 12.49 -7.39
C SER A 418 -22.38 11.30 -8.29
N GLU A 419 -23.56 10.77 -7.96
CA GLU A 419 -24.60 10.21 -8.85
C GLU A 419 -24.27 9.10 -9.87
N THR A 420 -23.14 8.39 -9.75
CA THR A 420 -22.85 7.23 -10.62
C THR A 420 -22.22 6.07 -9.85
N GLU A 421 -22.95 5.52 -8.87
CA GLU A 421 -22.48 4.47 -7.95
C GLU A 421 -22.10 3.14 -8.63
N SER A 422 -22.64 2.83 -9.81
CA SER A 422 -22.33 1.56 -10.51
C SER A 422 -21.17 1.66 -11.50
N THR A 423 -20.83 2.85 -11.99
CA THR A 423 -19.87 3.02 -13.10
C THR A 423 -18.45 3.31 -12.65
N ASN A 424 -18.23 3.80 -11.41
CA ASN A 424 -16.90 4.17 -10.92
C ASN A 424 -16.08 2.98 -10.39
N SER A 425 -16.71 2.00 -9.71
CA SER A 425 -16.02 0.78 -9.26
C SER A 425 -15.56 -0.07 -10.45
N GLU A 426 -16.40 -0.22 -11.49
CA GLU A 426 -16.01 -0.89 -12.73
C GLU A 426 -14.90 -0.13 -13.47
N ARG A 427 -14.93 1.21 -13.48
CA ARG A 427 -13.87 2.03 -14.10
C ARG A 427 -12.54 1.94 -13.36
N LEU A 428 -12.53 1.91 -12.03
CA LEU A 428 -11.29 1.74 -11.24
C LEU A 428 -10.65 0.36 -11.47
N VAL A 429 -11.47 -0.69 -11.51
CA VAL A 429 -11.03 -2.06 -11.85
C VAL A 429 -10.59 -2.16 -13.31
N GLN A 430 -11.19 -1.39 -14.23
CA GLN A 430 -10.79 -1.33 -15.64
C GLN A 430 -9.56 -0.44 -15.90
N SER A 431 -9.23 0.50 -15.00
CA SER A 431 -8.06 1.39 -15.13
C SER A 431 -6.76 0.82 -14.56
N GLY A 432 -6.84 -0.15 -13.65
CA GLY A 432 -5.69 -0.91 -13.13
C GLY A 432 -5.24 -1.99 -14.12
N SER A 433 -3.95 -2.31 -14.18
CA SER A 433 -3.41 -3.36 -15.06
C SER A 433 -4.19 -4.66 -14.93
N SER A 434 -4.58 -5.20 -16.08
CA SER A 434 -5.47 -6.35 -16.30
C SER A 434 -4.95 -7.72 -15.82
N SER A 435 -4.16 -7.79 -14.75
CA SER A 435 -3.61 -9.05 -14.20
C SER A 435 -4.40 -9.46 -12.96
N THR A 436 -5.02 -10.65 -13.03
CA THR A 436 -5.58 -11.33 -11.87
C THR A 436 -4.47 -12.09 -11.14
N HIS A 437 -4.39 -11.94 -9.83
CA HIS A 437 -3.42 -12.61 -8.96
C HIS A 437 -4.10 -13.52 -7.95
N ASP A 438 -3.36 -14.52 -7.49
CA ASP A 438 -3.75 -15.38 -6.38
C ASP A 438 -3.29 -14.74 -5.06
N PHE A 439 -4.24 -14.39 -4.21
CA PHE A 439 -4.02 -13.82 -2.88
C PHE A 439 -4.12 -14.91 -1.82
N LEU A 440 -3.11 -14.95 -0.95
CA LEU A 440 -3.20 -15.56 0.37
C LEU A 440 -3.35 -14.46 1.41
N LEU A 441 -4.53 -14.36 2.02
CA LEU A 441 -4.84 -13.38 3.04
C LEU A 441 -4.92 -14.04 4.41
N VAL A 442 -4.42 -13.38 5.44
CA VAL A 442 -4.54 -13.79 6.84
C VAL A 442 -5.28 -12.70 7.59
N TRP A 443 -6.47 -13.02 8.07
CA TRP A 443 -7.28 -12.14 8.89
C TRP A 443 -7.23 -12.61 10.34
N ASP A 444 -6.29 -12.05 11.11
CA ASP A 444 -6.04 -12.38 12.52
C ASP A 444 -6.59 -11.27 13.43
N TRP A 445 -7.48 -11.59 14.36
CA TRP A 445 -8.10 -10.64 15.29
C TRP A 445 -7.45 -10.62 16.68
N ASP A 446 -6.57 -11.58 17.00
CA ASP A 446 -5.97 -11.70 18.33
C ASP A 446 -4.79 -10.72 18.52
N HIS A 447 -4.24 -10.15 17.44
CA HIS A 447 -3.02 -9.33 17.49
C HIS A 447 -3.20 -7.99 16.76
N SER A 448 -3.16 -6.89 17.53
CA SER A 448 -3.41 -5.53 17.03
C SER A 448 -2.16 -4.66 16.83
N HIS A 449 -0.97 -4.97 17.37
CA HIS A 449 0.27 -4.23 17.09
C HIS A 449 1.58 -5.05 17.26
N GLU A 450 2.55 -4.76 16.39
CA GLU A 450 4.02 -4.94 16.44
C GLU A 450 4.71 -6.29 16.74
N GLU A 451 4.13 -7.27 17.43
CA GLU A 451 4.83 -8.54 17.74
C GLU A 451 4.89 -9.56 16.58
N THR A 452 4.55 -9.14 15.36
CA THR A 452 4.28 -10.05 14.22
C THR A 452 5.49 -10.41 13.37
N GLN A 453 6.72 -10.04 13.74
CA GLN A 453 7.90 -10.40 12.94
C GLN A 453 8.19 -11.91 12.92
N HIS A 454 7.66 -12.71 13.86
CA HIS A 454 7.93 -14.16 13.93
C HIS A 454 6.78 -15.00 14.50
N ARG A 455 5.61 -15.02 13.85
CA ARG A 455 4.73 -16.22 13.97
C ARG A 455 4.80 -17.04 12.71
N ASP A 456 5.09 -18.32 12.89
CA ASP A 456 5.15 -19.31 11.83
C ASP A 456 3.72 -19.74 11.47
N TYR A 457 2.97 -18.85 10.80
CA TYR A 457 1.67 -19.18 10.19
C TYR A 457 1.80 -20.36 9.21
N GLU A 458 3.03 -20.70 8.78
CA GLU A 458 3.39 -21.96 8.11
C GLU A 458 2.86 -23.18 8.88
N ALA A 459 3.02 -23.25 10.20
CA ALA A 459 2.53 -24.39 10.99
C ALA A 459 1.00 -24.51 10.92
N TRP A 460 0.29 -23.38 10.89
CA TRP A 460 -1.17 -23.36 10.74
C TRP A 460 -1.60 -23.78 9.34
N LEU A 461 -0.96 -23.22 8.31
CA LEU A 461 -1.20 -23.56 6.91
C LEU A 461 -0.85 -25.01 6.60
N ALA A 462 0.18 -25.57 7.25
CA ALA A 462 0.58 -26.97 7.12
C ALA A 462 -0.34 -27.94 7.87
N SER A 463 -0.91 -27.53 9.01
CA SER A 463 -1.72 -28.39 9.90
C SER A 463 -3.00 -28.95 9.28
N ARG A 464 -3.57 -28.30 8.25
CA ARG A 464 -4.76 -28.78 7.53
C ARG A 464 -4.46 -29.54 6.23
N SER A 465 -3.18 -29.75 5.87
CA SER A 465 -2.81 -30.40 4.61
C SER A 465 -3.01 -31.93 4.57
N ILE A 466 -3.59 -32.55 5.61
CA ILE A 466 -3.75 -34.01 5.66
C ILE A 466 -5.14 -34.38 6.24
N GLN A 467 -5.97 -35.01 5.39
CA GLN A 467 -7.25 -35.74 5.62
C GLN A 467 -8.56 -35.06 5.18
N SER A 468 -8.94 -35.32 3.92
CA SER A 468 -10.33 -35.45 3.47
C SER A 468 -10.38 -36.62 2.45
N PRO A 469 -11.02 -37.76 2.75
CA PRO A 469 -11.08 -38.91 1.86
C PRO A 469 -12.28 -38.88 0.89
N GLN A 470 -12.87 -37.72 0.60
CA GLN A 470 -14.04 -37.63 -0.30
C GLN A 470 -14.04 -36.38 -1.20
N SER A 471 -13.00 -36.15 -2.01
CA SER A 471 -13.18 -35.49 -3.31
C SER A 471 -12.04 -35.86 -4.28
N ASN A 472 -12.25 -36.87 -5.11
CA ASN A 472 -11.35 -37.17 -6.22
C ASN A 472 -11.55 -36.10 -7.30
N ASN A 473 -10.68 -35.07 -7.32
CA ASN A 473 -10.06 -34.45 -8.52
C ASN A 473 -9.72 -32.94 -8.45
N VAL A 474 -9.75 -32.24 -7.30
CA VAL A 474 -9.31 -30.81 -7.24
C VAL A 474 -8.39 -30.46 -6.06
N GLU A 475 -8.21 -31.33 -5.07
CA GLU A 475 -7.51 -31.00 -3.81
C GLU A 475 -5.99 -31.27 -3.85
N SER A 476 -5.27 -30.70 -4.83
CA SER A 476 -3.80 -30.59 -4.81
C SER A 476 -3.31 -29.13 -4.81
N GLU A 477 -4.20 -28.13 -4.83
CA GLU A 477 -3.84 -26.70 -4.93
C GLU A 477 -3.44 -26.05 -3.59
N GLY A 478 -3.55 -26.75 -2.45
CA GLY A 478 -3.50 -26.13 -1.12
C GLY A 478 -2.12 -25.89 -0.50
N TYR A 479 -1.03 -26.47 -1.03
CA TYR A 479 0.32 -26.21 -0.52
C TYR A 479 1.22 -25.65 -1.62
N ILE A 480 0.99 -24.36 -1.93
CA ILE A 480 1.92 -23.57 -2.73
C ILE A 480 3.21 -23.43 -1.92
N SER A 481 4.35 -23.79 -2.52
CA SER A 481 5.65 -23.69 -1.84
C SER A 481 5.88 -22.28 -1.29
N LYS A 482 6.59 -22.17 -0.17
CA LYS A 482 7.00 -20.90 0.45
C LYS A 482 7.53 -19.89 -0.58
N GLN A 483 8.41 -20.37 -1.46
CA GLN A 483 9.01 -19.59 -2.52
C GLN A 483 7.97 -19.06 -3.53
N THR A 484 7.04 -19.90 -3.97
CA THR A 484 5.98 -19.48 -4.90
C THR A 484 5.03 -18.44 -4.27
N ARG A 485 4.78 -18.52 -2.97
CA ARG A 485 4.01 -17.50 -2.24
C ARG A 485 4.74 -16.14 -2.22
N SER A 486 6.02 -16.13 -1.89
CA SER A 486 6.84 -14.90 -1.93
C SER A 486 6.89 -14.29 -3.32
N TRP A 487 7.02 -15.10 -4.37
CA TRP A 487 6.97 -14.62 -5.74
C TRP A 487 5.62 -13.99 -6.11
N ASN A 488 4.50 -14.58 -5.68
CA ASN A 488 3.18 -13.99 -5.88
C ASN A 488 3.05 -12.65 -5.16
N VAL A 489 3.57 -12.52 -3.93
CA VAL A 489 3.61 -11.23 -3.21
C VAL A 489 4.42 -10.19 -3.99
N ALA A 490 5.60 -10.55 -4.50
CA ALA A 490 6.44 -9.64 -5.29
C ALA A 490 5.76 -9.18 -6.58
N LEU A 491 5.04 -10.08 -7.28
CA LEU A 491 4.25 -9.74 -8.47
C LEU A 491 3.11 -8.76 -8.15
N ILE A 492 2.38 -9.01 -7.05
CA ILE A 492 1.29 -8.14 -6.58
C ILE A 492 1.83 -6.75 -6.21
N LEU A 493 2.96 -6.68 -5.48
CA LEU A 493 3.58 -5.41 -5.10
C LEU A 493 4.12 -4.63 -6.30
N SER A 494 4.70 -5.32 -7.29
CA SER A 494 5.09 -4.68 -8.55
C SER A 494 3.88 -4.12 -9.30
N ASP A 495 2.74 -4.81 -9.31
CA ASP A 495 1.50 -4.30 -9.91
C ASP A 495 0.87 -3.15 -9.12
N ALA A 496 1.06 -3.14 -7.79
CA ALA A 496 0.64 -2.03 -6.94
C ALA A 496 1.42 -0.73 -7.20
N GLY A 497 2.60 -0.83 -7.86
CA GLY A 497 3.49 0.30 -8.08
C GLY A 497 4.59 0.44 -7.03
N SER A 498 4.88 -0.61 -6.26
CA SER A 498 5.98 -0.59 -5.29
C SER A 498 7.33 -0.32 -5.98
N ASN A 499 8.16 0.48 -5.30
CA ASN A 499 9.52 0.84 -5.68
C ASN A 499 10.56 0.29 -4.69
N GLU A 500 10.18 -0.70 -3.87
CA GLU A 500 11.09 -1.31 -2.91
C GLU A 500 12.15 -2.22 -3.57
N GLU A 501 13.39 -2.12 -3.10
CA GLU A 501 14.50 -2.98 -3.53
C GLU A 501 14.24 -4.47 -3.24
N SER A 502 13.52 -4.77 -2.15
CA SER A 502 13.11 -6.12 -1.76
C SER A 502 12.31 -6.83 -2.87
N VAL A 503 11.39 -6.10 -3.52
CA VAL A 503 10.56 -6.60 -4.62
C VAL A 503 11.42 -6.89 -5.85
N VAL A 504 12.36 -6.01 -6.17
CA VAL A 504 13.31 -6.23 -7.29
C VAL A 504 14.16 -7.46 -7.05
N SER A 505 14.73 -7.60 -5.85
CA SER A 505 15.56 -8.76 -5.47
C SER A 505 14.78 -10.07 -5.60
N MET A 506 13.53 -10.13 -5.13
CA MET A 506 12.68 -11.32 -5.28
C MET A 506 12.34 -11.62 -6.75
N LEU A 507 12.08 -10.60 -7.58
CA LEU A 507 11.83 -10.79 -9.01
C LEU A 507 13.09 -11.27 -9.76
N GLU A 508 14.27 -10.80 -9.37
CA GLU A 508 15.55 -11.30 -9.89
C GLU A 508 15.78 -12.76 -9.51
N GLU A 509 15.54 -13.13 -8.25
CA GLU A 509 15.62 -14.51 -7.78
C GLU A 509 14.65 -15.42 -8.55
N MET A 510 13.39 -14.98 -8.70
CA MET A 510 12.37 -15.70 -9.46
C MET A 510 12.81 -15.94 -10.89
N LYS A 511 13.33 -14.90 -11.55
CA LYS A 511 13.85 -14.99 -12.92
C LYS A 511 15.00 -15.99 -13.01
N ASN A 512 15.99 -15.91 -12.13
CA ASN A 512 17.17 -16.78 -12.16
C ASN A 512 16.82 -18.24 -11.86
N THR A 513 15.82 -18.48 -11.01
CA THR A 513 15.34 -19.82 -10.68
C THR A 513 14.49 -20.42 -11.81
N CYS A 514 13.67 -19.61 -12.46
CA CYS A 514 12.75 -20.06 -13.50
C CYS A 514 13.33 -20.05 -14.92
N THR A 515 14.57 -19.60 -15.15
CA THR A 515 15.22 -19.70 -16.48
C THR A 515 15.47 -21.16 -16.87
N PRO A 516 14.71 -21.75 -17.83
CA PRO A 516 14.84 -23.17 -18.14
C PRO A 516 15.93 -23.41 -19.18
N ILE A 517 16.58 -24.56 -19.05
CA ILE A 517 17.45 -25.25 -20.03
C ILE A 517 16.66 -25.67 -21.32
N SER A 518 15.41 -25.23 -21.49
CA SER A 518 14.47 -25.75 -22.50
C SER A 518 13.90 -24.67 -23.45
N VAL A 519 13.44 -25.13 -24.62
CA VAL A 519 13.14 -24.33 -25.83
C VAL A 519 11.80 -23.58 -25.77
N GLN A 520 10.94 -23.81 -24.77
CA GLN A 520 9.67 -23.07 -24.59
C GLN A 520 9.76 -22.10 -23.41
N VAL A 521 9.52 -20.81 -23.68
CA VAL A 521 9.54 -19.75 -22.68
C VAL A 521 8.24 -19.79 -21.87
N ASP A 522 8.33 -20.02 -20.56
CA ASP A 522 7.19 -19.97 -19.63
C ASP A 522 6.60 -18.56 -19.59
N GLY A 523 5.28 -18.44 -19.73
CA GLY A 523 4.56 -17.16 -19.63
C GLY A 523 4.75 -16.46 -18.29
N ARG A 524 4.95 -17.22 -17.20
CA ARG A 524 5.26 -16.65 -15.87
C ARG A 524 6.62 -15.95 -15.83
N VAL A 525 7.62 -16.51 -16.54
CA VAL A 525 8.96 -15.89 -16.65
C VAL A 525 8.89 -14.59 -17.44
N LEU A 526 8.14 -14.57 -18.55
CA LEU A 526 7.93 -13.35 -19.34
C LEU A 526 7.23 -12.27 -18.52
N MET A 527 6.21 -12.64 -17.75
CA MET A 527 5.51 -11.72 -16.85
C MET A 527 6.48 -11.18 -15.79
N CYS A 528 7.22 -12.05 -15.09
CA CYS A 528 8.21 -11.67 -14.09
C CYS A 528 9.24 -10.67 -14.66
N MET A 529 9.80 -10.94 -15.83
CA MET A 529 10.77 -10.05 -16.46
C MET A 529 10.16 -8.72 -16.91
N SER A 530 8.90 -8.71 -17.37
CA SER A 530 8.16 -7.47 -17.66
C SER A 530 8.00 -6.63 -16.39
N LYS A 531 7.58 -7.25 -15.28
CA LYS A 531 7.46 -6.58 -13.97
C LYS A 531 8.81 -6.07 -13.47
N LEU A 532 9.87 -6.85 -13.61
CA LEU A 532 11.23 -6.45 -13.25
C LEU A 532 11.68 -5.20 -14.03
N ALA A 533 11.42 -5.16 -15.33
CA ALA A 533 11.74 -3.99 -16.17
C ALA A 533 11.01 -2.72 -15.70
N LEU A 534 9.72 -2.84 -15.34
CA LEU A 534 8.94 -1.72 -14.80
C LEU A 534 9.47 -1.29 -13.41
N SER A 535 9.76 -2.24 -12.53
CA SER A 535 10.30 -1.96 -11.19
C SER A 535 11.65 -1.23 -11.27
N TYR A 536 12.59 -1.66 -12.12
CA TYR A 536 13.84 -0.92 -12.35
C TYR A 536 13.58 0.52 -12.80
N GLY A 537 12.62 0.71 -13.71
CA GLY A 537 12.24 2.03 -14.21
C GLY A 537 11.78 2.97 -13.10
N ARG A 538 10.93 2.47 -12.18
CA ARG A 538 10.44 3.22 -11.02
C ARG A 538 11.52 3.59 -10.02
N MET A 539 12.55 2.75 -9.90
CA MET A 539 13.71 3.02 -9.04
C MET A 539 14.74 3.98 -9.69
N GLY A 540 14.47 4.48 -10.90
CA GLY A 540 15.41 5.33 -11.64
C GLY A 540 16.55 4.57 -12.32
N ARG A 541 16.53 3.23 -12.31
CA ARG A 541 17.53 2.36 -12.95
C ARG A 541 17.24 2.22 -14.46
N SER A 542 17.37 3.34 -15.17
CA SER A 542 16.88 3.49 -16.55
C SER A 542 17.45 2.46 -17.55
N TRP A 543 18.76 2.16 -17.51
CA TRP A 543 19.33 1.20 -18.45
C TRP A 543 18.95 -0.24 -18.12
N GLU A 544 18.88 -0.61 -16.83
CA GLU A 544 18.44 -1.94 -16.41
C GLU A 544 17.00 -2.19 -16.87
N ALA A 545 16.14 -1.18 -16.70
CA ALA A 545 14.77 -1.18 -17.17
C ALA A 545 14.67 -1.38 -18.69
N GLU A 546 15.36 -0.56 -19.49
CA GLU A 546 15.28 -0.64 -20.96
C GLU A 546 15.89 -1.93 -21.52
N VAL A 547 17.03 -2.37 -20.99
CA VAL A 547 17.67 -3.63 -21.41
C VAL A 547 16.75 -4.81 -21.10
N GLU A 548 16.18 -4.85 -19.89
CA GLU A 548 15.30 -5.93 -19.49
C GLU A 548 13.99 -5.91 -20.29
N PHE A 549 13.41 -4.74 -20.52
CA PHE A 549 12.26 -4.56 -21.41
C PHE A 549 12.51 -5.14 -22.80
N TRP A 550 13.63 -4.74 -23.45
CA TRP A 550 13.93 -5.20 -24.80
C TRP A 550 14.16 -6.71 -24.85
N ARG A 551 14.74 -7.31 -23.82
CA ARG A 551 14.85 -8.79 -23.73
C ARG A 551 13.47 -9.44 -23.75
N VAL A 552 12.56 -9.00 -22.88
CA VAL A 552 11.19 -9.53 -22.85
C VAL A 552 10.51 -9.36 -24.19
N PHE A 553 10.59 -8.16 -24.76
CA PHE A 553 9.99 -7.84 -26.05
C PHE A 553 10.47 -8.78 -27.18
N TRP A 554 11.78 -9.01 -27.28
CA TRP A 554 12.34 -9.91 -28.30
C TRP A 554 11.98 -11.39 -28.06
N MET A 555 11.88 -11.83 -26.82
CA MET A 555 11.44 -13.19 -26.49
C MET A 555 9.96 -13.41 -26.80
N MET A 556 9.09 -12.46 -26.45
CA MET A 556 7.66 -12.50 -26.80
C MET A 556 7.48 -12.56 -28.33
N LYS A 557 8.24 -11.73 -29.07
CA LYS A 557 8.22 -11.72 -30.54
C LYS A 557 8.70 -13.03 -31.15
N SER A 558 9.76 -13.62 -30.60
CA SER A 558 10.29 -14.92 -31.05
C SER A 558 9.34 -16.08 -30.76
N SER A 559 8.59 -15.99 -29.66
CA SER A 559 7.58 -16.98 -29.23
C SER A 559 6.24 -16.84 -29.97
N ARG A 560 6.16 -15.98 -31.01
CA ARG A 560 4.96 -15.71 -31.82
C ARG A 560 3.73 -15.28 -31.01
N GLN A 561 3.92 -14.55 -29.91
CA GLN A 561 2.79 -13.93 -29.21
C GLN A 561 2.05 -12.92 -30.10
N ALA A 562 0.80 -12.63 -29.77
CA ALA A 562 -0.01 -11.71 -30.56
C ALA A 562 0.60 -10.30 -30.51
N ASN A 563 0.57 -9.57 -31.64
CA ASN A 563 0.99 -8.16 -31.66
C ASN A 563 0.25 -7.31 -30.60
N GLY A 564 -0.93 -7.74 -30.14
CA GLY A 564 -1.66 -7.07 -29.05
C GLY A 564 -0.88 -7.08 -27.72
N ASP A 565 -0.23 -8.19 -27.37
CA ASP A 565 0.54 -8.31 -26.14
C ASP A 565 1.79 -7.43 -26.19
N LEU A 566 2.51 -7.45 -27.32
CA LEU A 566 3.67 -6.58 -27.56
C LEU A 566 3.29 -5.09 -27.48
N ILE A 567 2.15 -4.71 -28.05
CA ILE A 567 1.65 -3.33 -27.97
C ILE A 567 1.31 -2.95 -26.52
N ARG A 568 0.74 -3.87 -25.74
CA ARG A 568 0.44 -3.62 -24.32
C ARG A 568 1.72 -3.38 -23.52
N GLU A 569 2.76 -4.19 -23.71
CA GLU A 569 4.06 -4.01 -23.04
C GLU A 569 4.71 -2.67 -23.43
N LEU A 570 4.74 -2.34 -24.73
CA LEU A 570 5.28 -1.06 -25.21
C LEU A 570 4.55 0.14 -24.59
N LYS A 571 3.22 0.07 -24.50
CA LYS A 571 2.40 1.12 -23.88
C LYS A 571 2.67 1.21 -22.38
N SER A 572 2.72 0.08 -21.68
CA SER A 572 2.97 0.06 -20.23
C SER A 572 4.34 0.66 -19.89
N PHE A 573 5.40 0.21 -20.58
CA PHE A 573 6.74 0.75 -20.39
C PHE A 573 6.85 2.21 -20.84
N GLY A 574 6.22 2.59 -21.95
CA GLY A 574 6.16 3.97 -22.42
C GLY A 574 5.47 4.92 -21.44
N SER A 575 4.37 4.48 -20.81
CA SER A 575 3.68 5.22 -19.74
C SER A 575 4.58 5.42 -18.53
N MET A 576 5.27 4.36 -18.07
CA MET A 576 6.25 4.46 -16.98
C MET A 576 7.35 5.49 -17.31
N CYS A 577 7.93 5.42 -18.52
CA CYS A 577 8.93 6.39 -18.97
C CYS A 577 8.41 7.82 -18.94
N LYS A 578 7.19 8.06 -19.42
CA LYS A 578 6.58 9.40 -19.48
C LYS A 578 6.44 10.00 -18.07
N ILE A 579 6.03 9.18 -17.11
CA ILE A 579 5.80 9.61 -15.73
C ILE A 579 7.12 9.97 -15.04
N HIS A 580 8.17 9.19 -15.27
CA HIS A 580 9.49 9.44 -14.71
C HIS A 580 10.31 10.48 -15.51
N GLY A 581 9.66 11.28 -16.37
CA GLY A 581 10.28 12.39 -17.09
C GLY A 581 11.00 12.02 -18.40
N HIS A 582 11.02 10.75 -18.80
CA HIS A 582 11.63 10.26 -20.03
C HIS A 582 10.70 10.36 -21.24
N ILE A 583 10.13 11.55 -21.49
CA ILE A 583 9.13 11.80 -22.54
C ILE A 583 9.66 11.46 -23.95
N ALA A 584 10.92 11.77 -24.24
CA ALA A 584 11.52 11.47 -25.54
C ALA A 584 11.60 9.96 -25.80
N THR A 585 11.94 9.17 -24.78
CA THR A 585 11.99 7.71 -24.85
C THR A 585 10.58 7.12 -25.00
N ALA A 586 9.61 7.62 -24.22
CA ALA A 586 8.20 7.22 -24.33
C ALA A 586 7.65 7.39 -25.77
N LYS A 587 7.92 8.54 -26.41
CA LYS A 587 7.52 8.80 -27.80
C LYS A 587 8.10 7.79 -28.80
N LYS A 588 9.32 7.27 -28.57
CA LYS A 588 9.93 6.25 -29.44
C LYS A 588 9.21 4.91 -29.30
N PHE A 589 8.86 4.51 -28.08
CA PHE A 589 8.06 3.30 -27.83
C PHE A 589 6.65 3.41 -28.42
N GLU A 590 6.01 4.58 -28.33
CA GLU A 590 4.71 4.85 -28.97
C GLU A 590 4.77 4.70 -30.50
N LYS A 591 5.84 5.17 -31.15
CA LYS A 591 6.04 4.97 -32.60
C LYS A 591 6.11 3.48 -32.98
N ILE A 592 6.85 2.68 -32.21
CA ILE A 592 6.96 1.23 -32.44
C ILE A 592 5.62 0.53 -32.19
N ALA A 593 4.86 0.95 -31.16
CA ALA A 593 3.51 0.46 -30.92
C ALA A 593 2.57 0.79 -32.09
N GLY A 594 2.70 2.00 -32.67
CA GLY A 594 2.00 2.42 -33.88
C GLY A 594 2.32 1.53 -35.08
N LEU A 595 3.61 1.23 -35.32
CA LEU A 595 4.03 0.29 -36.37
C LEU A 595 3.41 -1.10 -36.21
N LEU A 596 3.44 -1.65 -34.99
CA LEU A 596 2.84 -2.96 -34.70
C LEU A 596 1.32 -2.97 -34.84
N GLY A 597 0.67 -1.85 -34.52
CA GLY A 597 -0.76 -1.63 -34.75
C GLY A 597 -1.11 -1.63 -36.23
N MET A 598 -0.36 -0.88 -37.05
CA MET A 598 -0.51 -0.84 -38.50
C MET A 598 -0.27 -2.21 -39.15
N ALA A 599 0.62 -3.05 -38.59
CA ALA A 599 0.87 -4.39 -39.10
C ALA A 599 -0.34 -5.34 -39.04
N ARG A 600 -1.43 -4.98 -38.34
CA ARG A 600 -2.73 -5.68 -38.44
C ARG A 600 -3.47 -5.34 -39.74
N GLN A 601 -3.44 -4.07 -40.15
CA GLN A 601 -4.10 -3.59 -41.37
C GLN A 601 -3.25 -3.81 -42.62
N PHE A 602 -1.94 -3.74 -42.48
CA PHE A 602 -0.95 -3.90 -43.56
C PHE A 602 -0.01 -5.09 -43.24
N PRO A 603 -0.40 -6.34 -43.55
CA PRO A 603 0.43 -7.52 -43.28
C PRO A 603 1.82 -7.45 -43.92
N ILE A 604 1.97 -6.69 -45.01
CA ILE A 604 3.25 -6.46 -45.71
C ILE A 604 4.31 -5.81 -44.82
N ILE A 605 3.94 -5.14 -43.73
CA ILE A 605 4.92 -4.63 -42.75
C ILE A 605 5.75 -5.75 -42.13
N LYS A 606 5.26 -7.00 -42.12
CA LYS A 606 6.00 -8.18 -41.67
C LYS A 606 6.98 -8.73 -42.71
N ASP A 607 6.89 -8.27 -43.96
CA ASP A 607 7.84 -8.63 -45.01
C ASP A 607 9.20 -8.00 -44.70
N GLU A 608 10.24 -8.83 -44.73
CA GLU A 608 11.60 -8.43 -44.32
C GLU A 608 12.16 -7.35 -45.27
N ASP A 609 11.87 -7.41 -46.57
CA ASP A 609 12.36 -6.45 -47.56
C ASP A 609 11.57 -5.13 -47.48
N PHE A 610 10.26 -5.19 -47.23
CA PHE A 610 9.44 -3.99 -47.02
C PHE A 610 9.80 -3.25 -45.73
N ALA A 611 10.17 -3.98 -44.66
CA ALA A 611 10.67 -3.37 -43.41
C ALA A 611 11.95 -2.55 -43.63
N VAL A 612 12.83 -2.95 -44.56
CA VAL A 612 14.02 -2.18 -44.95
C VAL A 612 13.62 -0.87 -45.63
N VAL A 613 12.64 -0.88 -46.53
CA VAL A 613 12.13 0.33 -47.19
C VAL A 613 11.58 1.33 -46.17
N LEU A 614 10.83 0.84 -45.18
CA LEU A 614 10.33 1.66 -44.08
C LEU A 614 11.46 2.21 -43.20
N ALA A 615 12.47 1.38 -42.90
CA ALA A 615 13.63 1.81 -42.14
C ALA A 615 14.41 2.94 -42.86
N GLU A 616 14.63 2.82 -44.17
CA GLU A 616 15.27 3.88 -44.96
C GLU A 616 14.47 5.19 -44.96
N ALA A 617 13.14 5.11 -45.05
CA ALA A 617 12.28 6.28 -44.96
C ALA A 617 12.40 6.96 -43.59
N SER A 618 12.38 6.19 -42.50
CA SER A 618 12.55 6.71 -41.15
C SER A 618 13.95 7.32 -40.95
N ILE A 619 15.01 6.71 -41.50
CA ILE A 619 16.39 7.28 -41.49
C ILE A 619 16.45 8.64 -42.20
N ARG A 620 15.67 8.85 -43.26
CA ARG A 620 15.56 10.13 -43.99
C ARG A 620 14.70 11.17 -43.26
N GLY A 621 14.19 10.85 -42.05
CA GLY A 621 13.34 11.73 -41.26
C GLY A 621 11.88 11.72 -41.67
N VAL A 622 11.44 10.75 -42.48
CA VAL A 622 10.02 10.60 -42.86
C VAL A 622 9.29 9.86 -41.74
N GLU A 623 8.25 10.48 -41.18
CA GLU A 623 7.40 9.84 -40.18
C GLU A 623 6.54 8.73 -40.81
N ILE A 624 6.63 7.52 -40.27
CA ILE A 624 5.88 6.37 -40.78
C ILE A 624 4.42 6.49 -40.30
N SER A 625 3.54 6.82 -41.24
CA SER A 625 2.08 6.88 -41.05
C SER A 625 1.36 5.96 -42.04
N GLU A 626 0.09 5.64 -41.79
CA GLU A 626 -0.73 4.81 -42.69
C GLU A 626 -0.70 5.30 -44.15
N LYS A 627 -0.70 6.62 -44.36
CA LYS A 627 -0.59 7.24 -45.70
C LYS A 627 0.73 6.90 -46.38
N ILE A 628 1.84 6.97 -45.63
CA ILE A 628 3.18 6.66 -46.14
C ILE A 628 3.30 5.17 -46.41
N VAL A 629 2.81 4.31 -45.50
CA VAL A 629 2.79 2.85 -45.68
C VAL A 629 2.01 2.48 -46.94
N THR A 630 0.81 3.02 -47.13
CA THR A 630 -0.03 2.75 -48.32
C THR A 630 0.69 3.15 -49.62
N LYS A 631 1.34 4.32 -49.63
CA LYS A 631 2.09 4.81 -50.80
C LYS A 631 3.33 3.97 -51.06
N ALA A 632 4.05 3.58 -50.02
CA ALA A 632 5.23 2.73 -50.10
C ALA A 632 4.86 1.32 -50.56
N GLU A 633 3.78 0.73 -50.03
CA GLU A 633 3.26 -0.57 -50.40
C GLU A 633 2.84 -0.60 -51.88
N LYS A 634 2.13 0.42 -52.36
CA LYS A 634 1.75 0.52 -53.78
C LYS A 634 2.97 0.55 -54.69
N ARG A 635 4.01 1.31 -54.32
CA ARG A 635 5.28 1.37 -55.06
C ARG A 635 6.07 0.07 -54.99
N PHE A 636 6.08 -0.57 -53.82
CA PHE A 636 6.77 -1.83 -53.60
C PHE A 636 6.13 -2.96 -54.40
N ARG A 637 4.79 -3.06 -54.40
CA ARG A 637 4.05 -4.02 -55.23
C ARG A 637 4.20 -3.74 -56.73
N SER A 638 4.07 -2.50 -57.18
CA SER A 638 4.23 -2.19 -58.61
C SER A 638 5.66 -2.44 -59.12
N ALA A 639 6.65 -2.42 -58.24
CA ALA A 639 8.01 -2.80 -58.59
C ALA A 639 8.23 -4.31 -58.60
N MET A 640 7.49 -5.07 -57.79
CA MET A 640 7.48 -6.52 -57.86
C MET A 640 6.81 -7.03 -59.14
N ASP A 641 5.77 -6.34 -59.63
CA ASP A 641 5.00 -6.77 -60.81
C ASP A 641 5.72 -6.48 -62.15
N ASN A 642 6.77 -5.65 -62.16
CA ASN A 642 7.44 -5.18 -63.39
C ASN A 642 8.77 -5.88 -63.74
N ASP A 643 9.24 -6.89 -62.98
CA ASP A 643 10.57 -7.48 -63.17
C ASP A 643 10.51 -9.03 -63.28
N GLU A 644 10.55 -9.56 -64.51
CA GLU A 644 10.49 -11.00 -64.83
C GLU A 644 11.78 -11.79 -64.53
N THR A 645 12.77 -11.22 -63.82
CA THR A 645 14.01 -11.94 -63.47
C THR A 645 14.22 -12.07 -61.95
N PRO A 646 14.21 -13.30 -61.38
CA PRO A 646 14.27 -13.52 -59.93
C PRO A 646 15.62 -13.16 -59.28
N SER A 647 16.63 -12.79 -60.08
CA SER A 647 18.00 -12.50 -59.65
C SER A 647 18.22 -11.06 -59.15
N ARG A 648 17.22 -10.17 -59.30
CA ARG A 648 17.30 -8.74 -58.96
C ARG A 648 16.34 -8.32 -57.83
N ARG A 649 16.05 -9.20 -56.87
CA ARG A 649 15.48 -8.77 -55.58
C ARG A 649 16.55 -8.05 -54.75
N ARG A 650 16.82 -6.77 -55.03
CA ARG A 650 17.59 -5.89 -54.14
C ARG A 650 16.94 -4.52 -54.06
N TYR A 651 15.92 -4.42 -53.20
CA TYR A 651 15.50 -3.13 -52.64
C TYR A 651 16.46 -2.60 -51.55
N ALA A 652 17.71 -3.08 -51.53
CA ALA A 652 18.78 -2.57 -50.68
C ALA A 652 20.04 -2.39 -51.54
N ALA A 653 20.22 -1.20 -52.12
CA ALA A 653 21.50 -0.79 -52.70
C ALA A 653 22.58 -0.63 -51.59
N THR A 654 22.13 -0.47 -50.35
CA THR A 654 22.96 -0.30 -49.16
C THR A 654 23.00 -1.61 -48.35
N PRO A 655 24.18 -2.11 -47.97
CA PRO A 655 24.31 -3.23 -47.04
C PRO A 655 23.52 -3.01 -45.73
N LEU A 656 22.91 -4.07 -45.21
CA LEU A 656 21.96 -4.00 -44.08
C LEU A 656 22.64 -3.57 -42.76
N ASP A 657 23.88 -3.99 -42.57
CA ASP A 657 24.79 -3.58 -41.50
C ASP A 657 25.11 -2.07 -41.57
N LEU A 658 25.36 -1.53 -42.77
CA LEU A 658 25.59 -0.09 -42.96
C LEU A 658 24.33 0.74 -42.68
N LEU A 659 23.16 0.25 -43.11
CA LEU A 659 21.88 0.87 -42.78
C LEU A 659 21.61 0.84 -41.26
N LEU A 660 21.93 -0.28 -40.60
CA LEU A 660 21.78 -0.43 -39.16
C LEU A 660 22.73 0.52 -38.42
N ALA A 661 24.00 0.61 -38.81
CA ALA A 661 24.97 1.55 -38.24
C ALA A 661 24.48 3.00 -38.37
N ARG A 662 23.91 3.36 -39.54
CA ARG A 662 23.35 4.70 -39.78
C ARG A 662 22.11 4.98 -38.93
N ALA A 663 21.20 4.01 -38.80
CA ALA A 663 20.01 4.16 -37.96
C ALA A 663 20.38 4.40 -36.49
N VAL A 664 21.32 3.60 -36.00
CA VAL A 664 21.84 3.64 -34.63
C VAL A 664 22.56 4.96 -34.35
N TRP A 665 23.44 5.40 -35.25
CA TRP A 665 24.15 6.69 -35.13
C TRP A 665 23.20 7.88 -35.02
N ASN A 666 22.09 7.82 -35.75
CA ASN A 666 21.07 8.87 -35.73
C ASN A 666 20.13 8.81 -34.50
N GLY A 667 20.30 7.84 -33.58
CA GLY A 667 19.37 7.62 -32.47
C GLY A 667 17.99 7.12 -32.92
N ASN A 668 17.86 6.59 -34.15
CA ASN A 668 16.57 6.21 -34.70
C ASN A 668 16.17 4.79 -34.25
N LEU A 669 15.46 4.71 -33.12
CA LEU A 669 14.99 3.45 -32.53
C LEU A 669 14.02 2.69 -33.43
N GLU A 670 13.18 3.39 -34.19
CA GLU A 670 12.18 2.81 -35.09
C GLU A 670 12.85 2.06 -36.26
N ALA A 671 13.78 2.72 -36.95
CA ALA A 671 14.58 2.11 -38.00
C ALA A 671 15.46 0.98 -37.45
N THR A 672 16.06 1.17 -36.27
CA THR A 672 16.85 0.13 -35.61
C THR A 672 16.02 -1.13 -35.34
N TYR A 673 14.80 -0.98 -34.82
CA TYR A 673 13.87 -2.09 -34.58
C TYR A 673 13.48 -2.82 -35.89
N LEU A 674 13.12 -2.07 -36.94
CA LEU A 674 12.74 -2.64 -38.23
C LEU A 674 13.89 -3.46 -38.84
N LEU A 675 15.10 -2.90 -38.84
CA LEU A 675 16.29 -3.57 -39.37
C LEU A 675 16.68 -4.80 -38.52
N LEU A 676 16.62 -4.71 -37.19
CA LEU A 676 16.86 -5.87 -36.31
C LEU A 676 15.76 -6.93 -36.41
N SER A 677 14.59 -6.62 -36.96
CA SER A 677 13.56 -7.63 -37.21
C SER A 677 13.89 -8.54 -38.38
N HIS A 678 14.81 -8.12 -39.25
CA HIS A 678 15.30 -8.90 -40.39
C HIS A 678 16.22 -10.04 -39.91
N LYS A 679 16.01 -11.27 -40.41
CA LYS A 679 16.76 -12.45 -39.91
C LYS A 679 18.25 -12.39 -40.22
N LYS A 680 18.60 -11.81 -41.38
CA LYS A 680 19.99 -11.61 -41.82
C LYS A 680 20.71 -10.41 -41.16
N ALA A 681 20.05 -9.61 -40.32
CA ALA A 681 20.69 -8.47 -39.66
C ALA A 681 21.70 -8.97 -38.61
N GLN A 682 22.99 -8.80 -38.91
CA GLN A 682 24.09 -9.06 -37.98
C GLN A 682 24.51 -7.77 -37.29
N VAL A 683 24.88 -7.88 -36.02
CA VAL A 683 25.45 -6.79 -35.23
C VAL A 683 26.94 -7.08 -35.13
N ASN A 684 27.75 -6.24 -35.76
CA ASN A 684 29.21 -6.29 -35.68
C ASN A 684 29.72 -5.24 -34.67
N GLU A 685 31.03 -5.24 -34.45
CA GLU A 685 31.68 -4.28 -33.53
C GLU A 685 31.47 -2.82 -33.97
N GLU A 686 31.45 -2.55 -35.29
CA GLU A 686 31.24 -1.21 -35.83
C GLU A 686 29.86 -0.64 -35.48
N VAL A 687 28.79 -1.43 -35.61
CA VAL A 687 27.43 -1.04 -35.20
C VAL A 687 27.38 -0.72 -33.70
N LEU A 688 28.06 -1.51 -32.87
CA LEU A 688 28.13 -1.27 -31.42
C LEU A 688 28.92 0.01 -31.08
N ILE A 689 30.03 0.27 -31.77
CA ILE A 689 30.80 1.52 -31.63
C ILE A 689 29.93 2.73 -31.99
N HIS A 690 29.16 2.66 -33.09
CA HIS A 690 28.22 3.72 -33.44
C HIS A 690 27.11 3.89 -32.39
N ALA A 691 26.61 2.80 -31.82
CA ALA A 691 25.60 2.82 -30.76
C ALA A 691 26.11 3.50 -29.49
N VAL A 692 27.32 3.16 -29.07
CA VAL A 692 27.97 3.74 -27.88
C VAL A 692 28.25 5.24 -28.05
N ARG A 693 28.61 5.67 -29.26
CA ARG A 693 28.86 7.09 -29.60
C ARG A 693 27.60 7.92 -29.79
N SER A 694 26.44 7.27 -29.95
CA SER A 694 25.16 7.96 -30.10
C SER A 694 24.84 8.77 -28.84
N ARG A 695 24.26 9.96 -29.01
CA ARG A 695 23.72 10.76 -27.90
C ARG A 695 22.51 10.09 -27.24
N ASP A 696 21.89 9.17 -27.96
CA ASP A 696 20.71 8.43 -27.54
C ASP A 696 21.07 6.94 -27.43
N SER A 697 20.99 6.40 -26.22
CA SER A 697 21.32 5.00 -25.92
C SER A 697 20.16 4.04 -26.16
N SER A 698 18.94 4.51 -26.49
CA SER A 698 17.79 3.62 -26.72
C SER A 698 18.07 2.55 -27.81
N PRO A 699 18.69 2.87 -28.97
CA PRO A 699 19.07 1.87 -29.96
C PRO A 699 20.08 0.84 -29.45
N LEU A 700 21.01 1.26 -28.58
CA LEU A 700 21.98 0.36 -27.95
C LEU A 700 21.27 -0.67 -27.07
N TRP A 701 20.30 -0.25 -26.26
CA TRP A 701 19.51 -1.14 -25.40
C TRP A 701 18.65 -2.12 -26.21
N CYS A 702 18.10 -1.68 -27.34
CA CYS A 702 17.37 -2.53 -28.27
C CYS A 702 18.26 -3.63 -28.88
N ILE A 703 19.50 -3.29 -29.24
CA ILE A 703 20.51 -4.24 -29.75
C ILE A 703 20.89 -5.25 -28.66
N ILE A 704 21.26 -4.77 -27.48
CA ILE A 704 21.66 -5.60 -26.34
C ILE A 704 20.54 -6.55 -25.93
N GLY A 705 19.30 -6.07 -25.87
CA GLY A 705 18.16 -6.89 -25.52
C GLY A 705 17.93 -8.06 -26.48
N ARG A 706 18.27 -7.89 -27.77
CA ARG A 706 18.15 -8.95 -28.79
C ARG A 706 19.25 -10.01 -28.70
N GLN A 707 20.47 -9.60 -28.35
CA GLN A 707 21.67 -10.44 -28.51
C GLN A 707 22.49 -10.62 -27.23
N LYS A 708 21.87 -10.46 -26.06
CA LYS A 708 22.46 -10.43 -24.70
C LYS A 708 23.77 -11.21 -24.52
N ASP A 709 23.81 -12.48 -24.92
CA ASP A 709 24.94 -13.38 -24.65
C ASP A 709 25.86 -13.64 -25.86
N LYS A 710 25.53 -13.06 -27.03
CA LYS A 710 26.30 -13.19 -28.28
C LYS A 710 27.16 -11.96 -28.61
N ILE A 711 26.93 -10.85 -27.93
CA ILE A 711 27.71 -9.63 -28.12
C ILE A 711 29.06 -9.80 -27.40
N LEU A 712 30.14 -9.84 -28.19
CA LEU A 712 31.51 -9.80 -27.66
C LEU A 712 31.86 -8.35 -27.34
N ILE A 713 32.06 -8.07 -26.05
CA ILE A 713 32.49 -6.75 -25.58
C ILE A 713 34.02 -6.75 -25.51
N GLY A 714 34.65 -6.10 -26.49
CA GLY A 714 36.09 -5.88 -26.50
C GLY A 714 36.49 -4.59 -25.79
N GLU A 715 37.79 -4.46 -25.48
CA GLU A 715 38.38 -3.28 -24.83
C GLU A 715 38.08 -1.97 -25.59
N ASN A 716 38.08 -2.02 -26.93
CA ASN A 716 37.79 -0.87 -27.79
C ASN A 716 36.39 -0.27 -27.56
N ILE A 717 35.39 -1.11 -27.29
CA ILE A 717 34.02 -0.66 -27.01
C ILE A 717 33.98 0.07 -25.67
N VAL A 718 34.69 -0.45 -24.66
CA VAL A 718 34.76 0.14 -23.32
C VAL A 718 35.52 1.47 -23.34
N ILE A 719 36.64 1.54 -24.04
CA ILE A 719 37.40 2.80 -24.25
C ILE A 719 36.51 3.82 -24.97
N THR A 720 35.79 3.40 -26.02
CA THR A 720 34.90 4.29 -26.76
C THR A 720 33.75 4.79 -25.86
N ALA A 721 33.18 3.93 -25.02
CA ALA A 721 32.14 4.30 -24.07
C ALA A 721 32.65 5.31 -23.05
N ALA A 722 33.81 5.03 -22.44
CA ALA A 722 34.46 5.92 -21.51
C ALA A 722 34.76 7.29 -22.13
N GLN A 723 35.10 7.36 -23.43
CA GLN A 723 35.45 8.63 -24.08
C GLN A 723 34.27 9.44 -24.61
N LYS A 724 33.23 8.77 -25.15
CA LYS A 724 32.20 9.42 -25.98
C LYS A 724 30.77 9.20 -25.50
N SER A 725 30.55 8.34 -24.52
CA SER A 725 29.20 7.98 -24.04
C SER A 725 28.89 8.58 -22.67
N ASN A 726 27.77 8.15 -22.09
CA ASN A 726 27.32 8.53 -20.77
C ASN A 726 27.57 7.43 -19.72
N GLU A 727 27.33 7.76 -18.45
CA GLU A 727 27.51 6.86 -17.31
C GLU A 727 26.73 5.55 -17.46
N LEU A 728 25.48 5.59 -17.91
CA LEU A 728 24.61 4.41 -18.00
C LEU A 728 25.20 3.33 -18.93
N VAL A 729 25.79 3.76 -20.05
CA VAL A 729 26.47 2.84 -20.99
C VAL A 729 27.68 2.20 -20.34
N LEU A 730 28.51 2.99 -19.65
CA LEU A 730 29.69 2.46 -19.00
C LEU A 730 29.34 1.54 -17.82
N GLN A 731 28.32 1.89 -17.03
CA GLN A 731 27.80 1.07 -15.94
C GLN A 731 27.35 -0.31 -16.44
N TYR A 732 26.55 -0.37 -17.52
CA TYR A 732 26.14 -1.64 -18.13
C TYR A 732 27.35 -2.51 -18.52
N LEU A 733 28.35 -1.92 -19.17
CA LEU A 733 29.53 -2.63 -19.65
C LEU A 733 30.38 -3.18 -18.49
N LEU A 734 30.57 -2.40 -17.43
CA LEU A 734 31.45 -2.77 -16.32
C LEU A 734 30.79 -3.70 -15.31
N GLU A 735 29.53 -3.46 -14.93
CA GLU A 735 28.87 -4.26 -13.88
C GLU A 735 28.45 -5.65 -14.37
N ARG A 736 28.25 -5.83 -15.67
CA ARG A 736 27.76 -7.10 -16.23
C ARG A 736 28.82 -7.93 -16.95
N HIS A 737 29.97 -7.32 -17.23
CA HIS A 737 31.13 -7.99 -17.82
C HIS A 737 32.38 -7.80 -16.95
N GLU A 738 32.21 -7.69 -15.63
CA GLU A 738 33.29 -7.50 -14.66
C GLU A 738 34.42 -8.53 -14.83
N ASP A 739 34.07 -9.79 -15.10
CA ASP A 739 35.05 -10.87 -15.32
C ASP A 739 35.80 -10.77 -16.66
N LYS A 740 35.29 -9.99 -17.61
CA LYS A 740 35.79 -9.90 -19.00
C LYS A 740 36.37 -8.54 -19.36
N VAL A 741 36.15 -7.52 -18.55
CA VAL A 741 36.57 -6.14 -18.81
C VAL A 741 37.52 -5.68 -17.72
N GLN A 742 38.78 -5.45 -18.09
CA GLN A 742 39.74 -4.79 -17.20
C GLN A 742 39.69 -3.27 -17.39
N ILE A 743 39.70 -2.52 -16.28
CA ILE A 743 39.86 -1.06 -16.32
C ILE A 743 41.35 -0.78 -16.54
N THR A 744 41.72 -0.56 -17.80
CA THR A 744 43.08 -0.21 -18.17
C THR A 744 43.30 1.31 -18.06
N GLU A 745 44.56 1.75 -18.03
CA GLU A 745 44.92 3.17 -18.07
C GLU A 745 44.26 3.89 -19.25
N LYS A 746 44.13 3.22 -20.41
CA LYS A 746 43.45 3.76 -21.59
C LYS A 746 41.98 4.10 -21.34
N VAL A 747 41.28 3.29 -20.54
CA VAL A 747 39.89 3.56 -20.15
C VAL A 747 39.80 4.79 -19.25
N LEU A 748 40.75 4.96 -18.33
CA LEU A 748 40.82 6.14 -17.46
C LEU A 748 41.16 7.41 -18.23
N VAL A 749 42.14 7.35 -19.13
CA VAL A 749 42.49 8.46 -20.04
C VAL A 749 41.27 8.83 -20.88
N ALA A 750 40.55 7.85 -21.43
CA ALA A 750 39.32 8.08 -22.17
C ALA A 750 38.24 8.76 -21.31
N ALA A 751 38.00 8.28 -20.09
CA ALA A 751 37.04 8.88 -19.16
C ALA A 751 37.41 10.30 -18.74
N ALA A 752 38.70 10.55 -18.48
CA ALA A 752 39.23 11.87 -18.15
C ALA A 752 39.07 12.87 -19.31
N ALA A 753 39.09 12.38 -20.56
CA ALA A 753 38.84 13.17 -21.78
C ALA A 753 37.34 13.28 -22.17
N ASN A 754 36.43 12.64 -21.43
CA ASN A 754 35.01 12.69 -21.75
C ASN A 754 34.46 14.12 -21.56
N ARG A 755 33.42 14.45 -22.30
CA ARG A 755 32.69 15.71 -22.14
C ARG A 755 31.71 15.66 -20.97
N GLU A 756 31.21 14.48 -20.62
CA GLU A 756 30.27 14.23 -19.54
C GLU A 756 31.02 13.94 -18.24
N ARG A 757 30.72 14.71 -17.19
CA ARG A 757 31.31 14.53 -15.85
C ARG A 757 30.96 13.18 -15.23
N SER A 758 29.75 12.68 -15.49
CA SER A 758 29.17 11.50 -14.85
C SER A 758 30.01 10.24 -15.04
N VAL A 759 30.62 10.07 -16.21
CA VAL A 759 31.45 8.90 -16.54
C VAL A 759 32.68 8.79 -15.64
N LEU A 760 33.42 9.89 -15.45
CA LEU A 760 34.60 9.90 -14.59
C LEU A 760 34.20 9.74 -13.11
N VAL A 761 33.13 10.41 -12.69
CA VAL A 761 32.62 10.31 -11.31
C VAL A 761 32.18 8.88 -10.98
N TYR A 762 31.49 8.19 -11.89
CA TYR A 762 31.08 6.80 -11.70
C TYR A 762 32.29 5.87 -11.49
N LEU A 763 33.33 6.00 -12.32
CA LEU A 763 34.56 5.21 -12.18
C LEU A 763 35.26 5.49 -10.84
N LEU A 764 35.37 6.76 -10.44
CA LEU A 764 35.95 7.15 -9.16
C LEU A 764 35.09 6.75 -7.95
N GLY A 765 33.78 6.63 -8.10
CA GLY A 765 32.89 6.23 -7.01
C GLY A 765 32.92 4.73 -6.75
N LYS A 766 32.71 3.90 -7.78
CA LYS A 766 32.61 2.45 -7.62
C LYS A 766 33.91 1.68 -7.83
N TRP A 767 34.78 2.18 -8.71
CA TRP A 767 35.93 1.40 -9.21
C TRP A 767 37.29 1.93 -8.74
N LYS A 768 37.30 2.94 -7.86
CA LYS A 768 38.47 3.60 -7.26
C LYS A 768 39.59 2.67 -6.79
N HIS A 769 39.23 1.51 -6.26
CA HIS A 769 40.16 0.55 -5.68
C HIS A 769 40.82 -0.35 -6.74
N LYS A 770 40.32 -0.36 -7.98
CA LYS A 770 40.84 -1.21 -9.07
C LYS A 770 41.89 -0.55 -9.94
N PHE A 771 42.17 0.75 -9.74
CA PHE A 771 43.14 1.48 -10.55
C PHE A 771 43.87 2.58 -9.76
N HIS A 772 44.98 3.05 -10.31
CA HIS A 772 45.76 4.17 -9.82
C HIS A 772 45.73 5.31 -10.84
N ILE A 773 45.82 6.56 -10.38
CA ILE A 773 45.92 7.72 -11.25
C ILE A 773 47.36 7.90 -11.70
N THR A 774 47.62 7.77 -13.00
CA THR A 774 48.93 8.04 -13.59
C THR A 774 49.06 9.52 -13.97
N GLU A 775 50.30 9.98 -14.19
CA GLU A 775 50.59 11.33 -14.67
C GLU A 775 49.84 11.63 -16.00
N THR A 776 49.74 10.64 -16.90
CA THR A 776 49.03 10.79 -18.17
C THR A 776 47.54 11.10 -17.98
N VAL A 777 46.89 10.43 -17.03
CA VAL A 777 45.48 10.66 -16.68
C VAL A 777 45.30 12.05 -16.08
N ALA A 778 46.21 12.47 -15.20
CA ALA A 778 46.19 13.81 -14.61
C ALA A 778 46.37 14.91 -15.66
N ILE A 779 47.30 14.75 -16.62
CA ILE A 779 47.51 15.69 -17.73
C ILE A 779 46.25 15.80 -18.59
N VAL A 780 45.63 14.68 -18.95
CA VAL A 780 44.42 14.68 -19.80
C VAL A 780 43.24 15.32 -19.06
N ALA A 781 43.10 15.06 -17.76
CA ALA A 781 42.09 15.70 -16.93
C ALA A 781 42.33 17.22 -16.78
N ALA A 782 43.59 17.64 -16.72
CA ALA A 782 43.98 19.05 -16.66
C ALA A 782 43.64 19.80 -17.96
N HIS A 783 43.72 19.13 -19.12
CA HIS A 783 43.31 19.69 -20.41
C HIS A 783 41.79 19.65 -20.67
N ASN A 784 40.99 19.02 -19.79
CA ASN A 784 39.56 18.90 -20.04
C ASN A 784 38.85 20.25 -19.84
N GLU A 785 38.38 20.83 -20.95
CA GLU A 785 37.67 22.11 -20.96
C GLU A 785 36.15 21.98 -20.73
N LYS A 786 35.60 20.76 -20.60
CA LYS A 786 34.15 20.53 -20.51
C LYS A 786 33.63 20.49 -19.09
N PHE A 787 34.45 19.99 -18.18
CA PHE A 787 34.18 20.01 -16.74
C PHE A 787 35.52 19.94 -16.00
N PRO A 788 35.59 20.31 -14.70
CA PRO A 788 36.83 20.32 -13.95
C PRO A 788 37.23 18.88 -13.56
N ALA A 789 37.66 18.08 -14.54
CA ALA A 789 38.02 16.67 -14.37
C ALA A 789 39.19 16.49 -13.41
N LEU A 790 40.21 17.35 -13.50
CA LEU A 790 41.35 17.33 -12.58
C LEU A 790 40.90 17.55 -11.13
N LYS A 791 39.92 18.41 -10.89
CA LYS A 791 39.36 18.63 -9.55
C LYS A 791 38.72 17.37 -8.99
N ALA A 792 37.96 16.64 -9.81
CA ALA A 792 37.33 15.39 -9.38
C ALA A 792 38.37 14.32 -9.02
N LEU A 793 39.47 14.25 -9.80
CA LEU A 793 40.61 13.37 -9.49
C LEU A 793 41.31 13.77 -8.19
N LEU A 794 41.59 15.06 -7.98
CA LEU A 794 42.23 15.56 -6.75
C LEU A 794 41.39 15.29 -5.50
N GLN A 795 40.06 15.44 -5.58
CA GLN A 795 39.15 15.19 -4.46
C GLN A 795 39.13 13.73 -4.03
N GLU A 796 39.17 12.80 -4.99
CA GLU A 796 39.04 11.37 -4.68
C GLU A 796 40.40 10.70 -4.47
N LYS A 797 41.41 11.07 -5.26
CA LYS A 797 42.69 10.38 -5.39
C LYS A 797 43.88 11.36 -5.39
N GLY A 798 43.74 12.51 -4.73
CA GLY A 798 44.75 13.57 -4.71
C GLY A 798 46.12 13.12 -4.21
N ASP A 799 46.19 12.14 -3.31
CA ASP A 799 47.46 11.60 -2.82
C ASP A 799 48.28 10.89 -3.90
N GLU A 800 47.64 10.38 -4.96
CA GLU A 800 48.31 9.72 -6.09
C GLU A 800 48.73 10.71 -7.20
N ILE A 801 48.35 11.99 -7.09
CA ILE A 801 48.57 13.00 -8.12
C ILE A 801 49.71 13.92 -7.70
N GLU A 802 50.89 13.66 -8.26
CA GLU A 802 52.03 14.56 -8.13
C GLU A 802 51.87 15.76 -9.09
N PRO A 803 52.04 17.01 -8.61
CA PRO A 803 51.94 18.19 -9.46
C PRO A 803 53.24 18.41 -10.26
N THR A 804 53.53 17.47 -11.17
CA THR A 804 54.68 17.56 -12.06
C THR A 804 54.57 18.77 -12.99
N MET A 805 55.70 19.18 -13.59
CA MET A 805 55.67 20.34 -14.49
C MET A 805 54.68 20.14 -15.65
N GLN A 806 54.53 18.93 -16.17
CA GLN A 806 53.59 18.67 -17.27
C GLN A 806 52.13 18.82 -16.83
N VAL A 807 51.77 18.40 -15.62
CA VAL A 807 50.41 18.57 -15.08
C VAL A 807 50.11 20.05 -14.82
N VAL A 808 51.09 20.80 -14.29
CA VAL A 808 50.94 22.24 -14.03
C VAL A 808 50.82 23.03 -15.34
N MET A 809 51.65 22.74 -16.34
CA MET A 809 51.55 23.35 -17.67
C MET A 809 50.18 23.03 -18.30
N ALA A 810 49.76 21.76 -18.30
CA ALA A 810 48.45 21.35 -18.80
C ALA A 810 47.28 22.08 -18.14
N ALA A 811 47.35 22.32 -16.83
CA ALA A 811 46.35 23.08 -16.09
C ALA A 811 46.39 24.58 -16.41
N ALA A 812 47.57 25.14 -16.67
CA ALA A 812 47.77 26.55 -17.04
C ALA A 812 47.31 26.83 -18.48
N SER A 813 47.45 25.85 -19.37
CA SER A 813 46.99 25.82 -20.76
C SER A 813 45.47 25.78 -20.91
N ASN A 814 44.76 25.36 -19.86
CA ASN A 814 43.32 25.23 -19.90
C ASN A 814 42.65 26.61 -19.88
N ARG A 815 41.75 26.85 -20.82
CA ARG A 815 41.00 28.12 -20.93
C ARG A 815 40.17 28.43 -19.69
N GLU A 816 39.76 27.40 -18.95
CA GLU A 816 39.06 27.53 -17.68
C GLU A 816 40.04 27.84 -16.54
N LYS A 817 40.12 29.12 -16.16
CA LYS A 817 41.04 29.65 -15.13
C LYS A 817 40.95 28.92 -13.77
N LEU A 818 39.82 28.27 -13.50
CA LEU A 818 39.59 27.52 -12.27
C LEU A 818 40.41 26.24 -12.18
N VAL A 819 40.88 25.65 -13.29
CA VAL A 819 41.60 24.37 -13.28
C VAL A 819 42.95 24.51 -12.59
N LEU A 820 43.76 25.50 -12.99
CA LEU A 820 45.02 25.82 -12.33
C LEU A 820 44.80 26.27 -10.88
N HIS A 821 43.78 27.10 -10.62
CA HIS A 821 43.45 27.51 -9.26
C HIS A 821 43.15 26.30 -8.34
N ASN A 822 42.36 25.32 -8.80
CA ASN A 822 42.05 24.13 -8.01
C ASN A 822 43.31 23.30 -7.73
N LEU A 823 44.20 23.15 -8.71
CA LEU A 823 45.47 22.42 -8.52
C LEU A 823 46.36 23.12 -7.48
N VAL A 824 46.50 24.44 -7.56
CA VAL A 824 47.29 25.23 -6.61
C VAL A 824 46.66 25.22 -5.21
N GLN A 825 45.33 25.28 -5.11
CA GLN A 825 44.63 25.26 -3.83
C GLN A 825 44.82 23.93 -3.08
N GLU A 826 44.76 22.80 -3.79
CA GLU A 826 44.87 21.47 -3.19
C GLU A 826 46.34 21.04 -3.00
N LYS A 827 47.23 21.36 -3.95
CA LYS A 827 48.60 20.84 -4.03
C LYS A 827 49.71 21.89 -4.00
N GLY A 828 49.40 23.16 -3.71
CA GLY A 828 50.33 24.28 -3.84
C GLY A 828 51.67 24.17 -3.09
N SER A 829 51.69 23.48 -1.94
CA SER A 829 52.93 23.25 -1.16
C SER A 829 53.87 22.22 -1.82
N GLU A 830 53.35 21.36 -2.69
CA GLU A 830 54.09 20.29 -3.39
C GLU A 830 54.60 20.76 -4.76
N ILE A 831 54.20 21.95 -5.24
CA ILE A 831 54.63 22.51 -6.52
C ILE A 831 56.07 23.03 -6.40
N GLY A 832 57.01 22.32 -7.04
CA GLY A 832 58.44 22.66 -7.07
C GLY A 832 58.82 23.81 -8.03
N MET A 833 57.87 24.35 -8.81
CA MET A 833 58.11 25.43 -9.77
C MET A 833 58.18 26.81 -9.11
N THR A 834 58.91 27.72 -9.73
CA THR A 834 58.94 29.14 -9.35
C THR A 834 57.71 29.88 -9.91
N GLU A 835 57.27 30.93 -9.23
CA GLU A 835 56.14 31.76 -9.66
C GLU A 835 56.32 32.29 -11.09
N GLN A 836 57.56 32.62 -11.48
CA GLN A 836 57.90 33.09 -12.81
C GLN A 836 57.73 32.01 -13.90
N GLU A 837 57.98 30.74 -13.59
CA GLU A 837 57.83 29.62 -14.53
C GLU A 837 56.35 29.29 -14.78
N VAL A 838 55.52 29.30 -13.71
CA VAL A 838 54.06 29.12 -13.84
C VAL A 838 53.44 30.30 -14.58
N MET A 839 53.90 31.52 -14.31
CA MET A 839 53.44 32.74 -14.99
C MET A 839 53.90 32.83 -16.45
N ALA A 840 55.09 32.32 -16.77
CA ALA A 840 55.57 32.23 -18.14
C ALA A 840 54.72 31.23 -18.95
N ALA A 841 54.49 30.03 -18.42
CA ALA A 841 53.64 29.02 -19.06
C ALA A 841 52.19 29.52 -19.27
N TRP A 842 51.61 30.21 -18.28
CA TRP A 842 50.29 30.81 -18.41
C TRP A 842 50.24 31.93 -19.46
N LYS A 843 51.25 32.82 -19.50
CA LYS A 843 51.32 33.93 -20.46
C LYS A 843 51.58 33.47 -21.89
N GLU A 844 52.45 32.49 -22.10
CA GLU A 844 52.90 32.07 -23.43
C GLU A 844 51.76 31.46 -24.26
N GLU A 845 50.82 30.75 -23.63
CA GLU A 845 49.64 30.21 -24.32
C GLU A 845 48.41 31.13 -24.33
N HIS A 846 48.18 31.94 -23.28
CA HIS A 846 47.06 32.89 -23.27
C HIS A 846 47.29 34.16 -24.11
N LEU A 847 48.54 34.51 -24.45
CA LEU A 847 48.85 35.57 -25.43
C LEU A 847 48.29 35.25 -26.84
N LEU A 848 48.04 33.98 -27.15
CA LEU A 848 47.39 33.54 -28.39
C LEU A 848 45.84 33.56 -28.32
N ALA A 849 45.25 33.74 -27.14
CA ALA A 849 43.80 33.64 -26.91
C ALA A 849 43.26 34.83 -26.07
N THR A 850 43.17 36.00 -26.71
CA THR A 850 42.41 37.21 -26.30
C THR A 850 42.75 37.88 -24.96
N GLY A 851 43.15 39.15 -25.06
CA GLY A 851 43.48 40.01 -23.91
C GLY A 851 42.27 40.41 -23.07
N ARG A 852 42.18 39.86 -21.85
CA ARG A 852 41.64 40.46 -20.62
C ARG A 852 41.73 39.43 -19.50
N GLY A 853 42.62 39.62 -18.52
CA GLY A 853 42.77 38.60 -17.48
C GLY A 853 43.61 38.89 -16.24
N ASP A 854 43.81 40.13 -15.82
CA ASP A 854 44.77 40.44 -14.74
C ASP A 854 44.23 40.25 -13.29
N ASP A 855 42.92 40.25 -13.03
CA ASP A 855 42.40 40.32 -11.65
C ASP A 855 42.29 38.97 -10.89
N VAL A 856 42.32 37.82 -11.56
CA VAL A 856 42.19 36.48 -10.89
C VAL A 856 43.55 35.89 -10.51
N LEU A 857 44.62 36.32 -11.19
CA LEU A 857 45.98 35.81 -10.98
C LEU A 857 46.61 36.28 -9.66
N GLY A 858 46.31 37.51 -9.22
CA GLY A 858 46.82 38.03 -7.94
C GLY A 858 46.39 37.21 -6.73
N GLY A 859 45.21 36.56 -6.77
CA GLY A 859 44.73 35.69 -5.71
C GLY A 859 45.36 34.30 -5.69
N ILE A 860 45.73 33.76 -6.86
CA ILE A 860 46.42 32.45 -6.99
C ILE A 860 47.86 32.56 -6.49
N VAL A 861 48.54 33.66 -6.85
CA VAL A 861 49.91 33.98 -6.44
C VAL A 861 50.02 34.18 -4.93
N GLY A 862 49.05 34.86 -4.30
CA GLY A 862 49.03 35.06 -2.84
C GLY A 862 48.94 33.76 -2.02
N ASN A 863 48.24 32.74 -2.53
CA ASN A 863 48.07 31.45 -1.84
C ASN A 863 49.32 30.57 -1.88
N ILE A 864 50.16 30.66 -2.91
CA ILE A 864 51.44 29.92 -3.00
C ILE A 864 52.44 30.46 -1.94
N HIS A 865 52.39 31.76 -1.65
CA HIS A 865 53.26 32.42 -0.67
C HIS A 865 52.84 32.20 0.79
N LEU A 866 51.56 31.92 1.06
CA LEU A 866 51.04 31.72 2.43
C LEU A 866 51.24 30.29 2.97
N ARG A 867 51.59 29.31 2.11
CA ARG A 867 51.71 27.88 2.48
C ARG A 867 53.13 27.29 2.36
N ARG A 868 54.10 28.04 1.81
CA ARG A 868 55.53 27.79 2.03
C ARG A 868 55.96 28.49 3.30
#